data_AF-A0A4R0ND49-F1
#
_entry.id   AF-A0A4R0ND49-F1
#
_cell.length_a   1.000
_cell.length_b   1.000
_cell.length_c   1.000
_cell.angle_alpha   90.00
_cell.angle_beta   90.00
_cell.angle_gamma   90.00
#
_symmetry.space_group_name_H-M   'P 1'
#
loop_
_entity.id
_entity.type
_entity.pdbx_description
1 polymer ?
#
loop_
_entity_poly.entity_id
_entity_poly.type
_entity_poly.pdbx_seq_one_letter_code
_entity_poly.pdbx_strand_id
1 'polypeptide(L)'
;MKLTYLTLLMVFNTMLLFAQKPYAIKGSVRDTMATYKLINTTITLLNQKDSTLVKFTRANAEGSFAINDLRSGKFILLVTYPGYADYAENFTLDTINQEKDFNDINLILRSTLLEGVIIKGNAAITFKGDTTEFNAGSYNIQPNSKVEDLLKQLPGVQIDKDGRITAQGEKVNKVLVDGEEFFGDDPTLVTKNLRGDMIDKVQLYDKKSDQAAFTGIDDGEKSKTINLKLKEDKKNGYFGKLNAGIGTKDFYQNQATVNVFKGKQKYAAYGTIGNTNESFGNNISMGSVEFSEDGGMMMSMEGGDDFDMGGGAGGISIKRNAGLHYDSKWKDKYGINTNYKLGSVSSEGENNSLSINALPGQTNTSKSDQKSSSFSFNQKLDGTLSMRLDSSSTLKLTVSGSLKNNDSTDDYESSTQREDNSFLNRGKRTINNESDEKGFNATAFWAKKLKKKGRTVSVNVKQSFKETTGTGFLNSKNEFLNIQNKPDSTVYIDQYKTSDIFKSSFSTNATYTEPISKALALVLNYGLNLNNSSSNKKSFNKDIIGNYNDLDEEYSNNFKMTQLSNNAGLNFNYRAGKSIVIFGTRLNAVRFKQVDLYEDTTLKRSFINWSPQVNYSYNFSRSTSLRVSYNGNTSQPGMEQIQPYRANTDPLYIVLGNPNLSPSFSNSFGISYSSFKILTEQVLMVNGNFGFTSSAITTNIVTDKAGKTTAQAINMTGKTPINFSLNVSAGRKIKEINLNIEARAGGNYNYSISNNSLNTSKSFNYSVGPSINKYTDKYSIQLSLSPSYNTSSTSLVGVKNNNDSYGANGNFELMARLPGKVELRTNGEYQYTGKSQAFNESLNRLIWNASINKKFLKTESLNLSLSGKDLLNQNSGFSRSVYNNTINQSNSTTIQRYFMLSLAWDFNKMGGA
;
A
#
# COMPACT_ATOMS: atom_id res chain seq x y z
N MET A 1 -74.98 -4.82 79.92
CA MET A 1 -73.51 -4.80 79.83
C MET A 1 -72.92 -5.43 78.55
N LYS A 2 -73.68 -5.58 77.45
CA LYS A 2 -73.16 -6.13 76.16
C LYS A 2 -73.02 -5.09 75.02
N LEU A 3 -73.48 -3.85 75.21
CA LEU A 3 -73.44 -2.81 74.16
C LEU A 3 -72.21 -1.89 74.25
N THR A 4 -71.61 -1.74 75.44
CA THR A 4 -70.47 -0.83 75.69
C THR A 4 -69.11 -1.39 75.30
N TYR A 5 -68.95 -2.72 75.27
CA TYR A 5 -67.71 -3.36 74.80
C TYR A 5 -67.62 -3.44 73.27
N LEU A 6 -68.75 -3.48 72.56
CA LEU A 6 -68.79 -3.49 71.08
C LEU A 6 -68.50 -2.11 70.48
N THR A 7 -68.88 -1.02 71.18
CA THR A 7 -68.58 0.36 70.76
C THR A 7 -67.12 0.74 71.03
N LEU A 8 -66.50 0.24 72.11
CA LEU A 8 -65.07 0.48 72.36
C LEU A 8 -64.16 -0.28 71.37
N LEU A 9 -64.58 -1.45 70.89
CA LEU A 9 -63.85 -2.23 69.87
C LEU A 9 -64.00 -1.65 68.45
N MET A 10 -65.12 -0.99 68.14
CA MET A 10 -65.33 -0.28 66.86
C MET A 10 -64.61 1.06 66.78
N VAL A 11 -64.40 1.76 67.90
CA VAL A 11 -63.65 3.03 67.94
C VAL A 11 -62.12 2.80 67.88
N PHE A 12 -61.62 1.64 68.33
CA PHE A 12 -60.19 1.30 68.18
C PHE A 12 -59.81 0.83 66.76
N ASN A 13 -60.76 0.37 65.94
CA ASN A 13 -60.51 -0.03 64.55
C ASN A 13 -60.54 1.14 63.55
N THR A 14 -61.19 2.26 63.87
CA THR A 14 -61.24 3.43 62.98
C THR A 14 -60.04 4.35 63.10
N MET A 15 -59.19 4.18 64.12
CA MET A 15 -57.95 4.95 64.29
C MET A 15 -56.70 4.33 63.61
N LEU A 16 -56.83 3.16 62.98
CA LEU A 16 -55.73 2.53 62.21
C LEU A 16 -55.77 2.81 60.69
N LEU A 17 -56.73 3.61 60.20
CA LEU A 17 -56.98 3.80 58.76
C LEU A 17 -56.53 5.15 58.17
N PHE A 18 -55.77 5.99 58.90
CA PHE A 18 -55.29 7.29 58.40
C PHE A 18 -53.78 7.40 58.12
N ALA A 19 -53.06 6.28 57.97
CA ALA A 19 -51.64 6.29 57.63
C ALA A 19 -51.30 5.37 56.44
N GLN A 20 -51.79 5.69 55.24
CA GLN A 20 -51.33 5.04 54.00
C GLN A 20 -51.18 6.06 52.87
N LYS A 21 -50.00 6.65 52.77
CA LYS A 21 -49.51 7.20 51.50
C LYS A 21 -48.76 6.05 50.80
N PRO A 22 -49.32 5.41 49.76
CA PRO A 22 -48.77 4.16 49.23
C PRO A 22 -47.49 4.35 48.43
N TYR A 23 -47.09 5.60 48.17
CA TYR A 23 -46.01 5.90 47.25
C TYR A 23 -44.65 5.97 47.94
N ALA A 24 -43.74 5.10 47.53
CA ALA A 24 -42.39 5.03 48.09
C ALA A 24 -41.34 4.72 47.02
N ILE A 25 -40.10 5.09 47.31
CA ILE A 25 -38.95 4.60 46.58
C ILE A 25 -37.91 4.02 47.54
N LYS A 26 -37.20 3.00 47.09
CA LYS A 26 -36.08 2.41 47.83
C LYS A 26 -34.95 1.99 46.90
N GLY A 27 -33.78 1.77 47.47
CA GLY A 27 -32.62 1.24 46.78
C GLY A 27 -31.39 1.24 47.69
N SER A 28 -30.25 0.85 47.13
CA SER A 28 -28.95 0.93 47.79
C SER A 28 -27.93 1.61 46.89
N VAL A 29 -26.91 2.24 47.48
CA VAL A 29 -25.84 2.93 46.76
C VAL A 29 -24.49 2.32 47.12
N ARG A 30 -23.74 1.91 46.09
CA ARG A 30 -22.42 1.30 46.24
C ARG A 30 -21.46 1.74 45.14
N ASP A 31 -20.18 1.47 45.35
CA ASP A 31 -19.15 1.64 44.33
C ASP A 31 -19.34 0.62 43.18
N THR A 32 -19.06 1.03 41.95
CA THR A 32 -18.86 0.17 40.77
C THR A 32 -18.06 -1.12 40.97
N MET A 33 -17.12 -1.19 41.92
CA MET A 33 -16.40 -2.44 42.25
C MET A 33 -17.12 -3.34 43.27
N ALA A 34 -18.36 -3.01 43.65
CA ALA A 34 -19.25 -3.74 44.56
C ALA A 34 -18.69 -4.07 45.96
N THR A 35 -17.56 -3.48 46.35
CA THR A 35 -16.85 -3.80 47.60
C THR A 35 -17.12 -2.81 48.74
N TYR A 36 -17.54 -1.58 48.43
CA TYR A 36 -17.78 -0.53 49.42
C TYR A 36 -19.20 0.05 49.31
N LYS A 37 -19.90 0.10 50.44
CA LYS A 37 -21.23 0.72 50.61
C LYS A 37 -21.06 2.22 50.82
N LEU A 38 -21.77 3.05 50.05
CA LEU A 38 -21.59 4.50 50.10
C LEU A 38 -22.54 5.13 51.13
N ILE A 39 -22.14 5.04 52.40
CA ILE A 39 -22.85 5.59 53.56
C ILE A 39 -22.93 7.12 53.45
N ASN A 40 -24.03 7.73 53.88
CA ASN A 40 -24.26 9.18 53.81
C ASN A 40 -24.32 9.77 52.39
N THR A 41 -24.53 8.93 51.36
CA THR A 41 -24.91 9.40 50.02
C THR A 41 -26.16 10.27 50.10
N THR A 42 -26.18 11.38 49.38
CA THR A 42 -27.35 12.28 49.33
C THR A 42 -28.26 11.85 48.18
N ILE A 43 -29.47 11.40 48.53
CA ILE A 43 -30.51 11.01 47.58
C ILE A 43 -31.54 12.12 47.55
N THR A 44 -31.70 12.74 46.39
CA THR A 44 -32.56 13.90 46.17
C THR A 44 -33.63 13.54 45.15
N LEU A 45 -34.89 13.78 45.50
CA LEU A 45 -36.03 13.60 44.62
C LEU A 45 -36.46 14.96 44.08
N LEU A 46 -36.42 15.13 42.76
CA LEU A 46 -36.81 16.36 42.08
C LEU A 46 -38.06 16.12 41.23
N ASN A 47 -38.87 17.17 41.03
CA ASN A 47 -40.01 17.12 40.10
C ASN A 47 -39.49 17.18 38.66
N GLN A 48 -39.97 16.30 37.78
CA GLN A 48 -39.46 16.25 36.39
C GLN A 48 -39.75 17.54 35.59
N LYS A 49 -40.82 18.26 35.92
CA LYS A 49 -41.25 19.44 35.14
C LYS A 49 -40.31 20.64 35.28
N ASP A 50 -39.84 20.90 36.49
CA ASP A 50 -39.11 22.13 36.85
C ASP A 50 -37.85 21.88 37.70
N SER A 51 -37.50 20.61 37.92
CA SER A 51 -36.39 20.19 38.77
C SER A 51 -36.45 20.73 40.21
N THR A 52 -37.63 21.13 40.68
CA THR A 52 -37.81 21.59 42.07
C THR A 52 -37.68 20.43 43.05
N LEU A 53 -37.10 20.71 44.22
CA LEU A 53 -36.89 19.72 45.27
C LEU A 53 -38.23 19.25 45.84
N VAL A 54 -38.49 17.94 45.76
CA VAL A 54 -39.66 17.30 46.35
C VAL A 54 -39.33 16.80 47.76
N LYS A 55 -38.24 16.03 47.90
CA LYS A 55 -37.77 15.46 49.17
C LYS A 55 -36.32 15.03 49.02
N PHE A 56 -35.59 14.90 50.11
CA PHE A 56 -34.25 14.29 50.09
C PHE A 56 -34.07 13.39 51.31
N THR A 57 -33.15 12.44 51.22
CA THR A 57 -32.71 11.58 52.32
C THR A 57 -31.22 11.28 52.17
N ARG A 58 -30.65 10.56 53.14
CA ARG A 58 -29.30 10.02 53.06
C ARG A 58 -29.29 8.50 53.17
N ALA A 59 -28.34 7.87 52.48
CA ALA A 59 -28.11 6.43 52.62
C ALA A 59 -27.60 6.10 54.03
N ASN A 60 -28.12 5.01 54.61
CA ASN A 60 -27.78 4.53 55.95
C ASN A 60 -26.42 3.78 55.98
N ALA A 61 -26.08 3.18 57.12
CA ALA A 61 -24.83 2.44 57.32
C ALA A 61 -24.68 1.24 56.37
N GLU A 62 -25.79 0.68 55.90
CA GLU A 62 -25.83 -0.41 54.92
C GLU A 62 -25.80 0.07 53.46
N GLY A 63 -25.75 1.39 53.22
CA GLY A 63 -25.81 2.01 51.89
C GLY A 63 -27.23 2.09 51.32
N SER A 64 -28.25 1.69 52.09
CA SER A 64 -29.65 1.68 51.67
C SER A 64 -30.35 3.01 51.93
N PHE A 65 -31.31 3.35 51.09
CA PHE A 65 -32.18 4.51 51.25
C PHE A 65 -33.65 4.13 51.00
N ALA A 66 -34.55 4.84 51.67
CA ALA A 66 -35.97 4.80 51.39
C ALA A 66 -36.57 6.21 51.53
N ILE A 67 -37.43 6.60 50.60
CA ILE A 67 -38.22 7.83 50.68
C ILE A 67 -39.70 7.44 50.57
N ASN A 68 -40.38 7.56 51.71
CA ASN A 68 -41.82 7.29 51.83
C ASN A 68 -42.62 8.60 51.73
N ASP A 69 -43.94 8.47 51.78
CA ASP A 69 -44.91 9.58 51.77
C ASP A 69 -44.91 10.42 50.50
N LEU A 70 -44.67 9.78 49.36
CA LEU A 70 -44.70 10.44 48.06
C LEU A 70 -46.13 10.57 47.54
N ARG A 71 -46.26 11.35 46.47
CA ARG A 71 -47.51 11.54 45.71
C ARG A 71 -47.28 11.03 44.29
N SER A 72 -48.35 10.59 43.62
CA SER A 72 -48.26 10.19 42.23
C SER A 72 -47.76 11.35 41.36
N GLY A 73 -46.88 11.04 40.40
CA GLY A 73 -46.22 12.03 39.57
C GLY A 73 -44.97 11.49 38.86
N LYS A 74 -44.35 12.34 38.05
CA LYS A 74 -43.07 12.06 37.38
C LYS A 74 -41.93 12.78 38.09
N PHE A 75 -40.86 12.06 38.38
CA PHE A 75 -39.77 12.52 39.22
C PHE A 75 -38.40 12.22 38.60
N ILE A 76 -37.39 12.90 39.12
CA ILE A 76 -35.97 12.63 38.87
C ILE A 76 -35.34 12.22 40.20
N LEU A 77 -34.73 11.05 40.25
CA LEU A 77 -33.87 10.63 41.35
C LEU A 77 -32.45 11.14 41.06
N LEU A 78 -31.92 12.02 41.91
CA LEU A 78 -30.55 12.51 41.84
C LEU A 78 -29.76 12.00 43.05
N VAL A 79 -28.73 11.22 42.80
CA VAL A 79 -27.88 10.59 43.83
C VAL A 79 -26.47 11.17 43.73
N THR A 80 -25.97 11.73 44.82
CA THR A 80 -24.67 12.43 44.87
C THR A 80 -23.83 11.98 46.06
N TYR A 81 -22.53 11.78 45.82
CA TYR A 81 -21.56 11.42 46.86
C TYR A 81 -20.21 12.10 46.57
N PRO A 82 -19.50 12.64 47.59
CA PRO A 82 -18.21 13.31 47.38
C PRO A 82 -17.20 12.43 46.65
N GLY A 83 -16.60 12.97 45.59
CA GLY A 83 -15.61 12.25 44.78
C GLY A 83 -16.18 11.28 43.74
N TYR A 84 -17.51 11.13 43.63
CA TYR A 84 -18.19 10.27 42.65
C TYR A 84 -19.05 11.09 41.67
N ALA A 85 -19.30 10.52 40.48
CA ALA A 85 -20.15 11.12 39.47
C ALA A 85 -21.62 11.03 39.89
N ASP A 86 -22.36 12.10 39.64
CA ASP A 86 -23.76 12.21 40.03
C ASP A 86 -24.62 11.27 39.18
N TYR A 87 -25.49 10.49 39.80
CA TYR A 87 -26.43 9.61 39.12
C TYR A 87 -27.81 10.26 39.04
N ALA A 88 -28.41 10.28 37.86
CA ALA A 88 -29.73 10.86 37.64
C ALA A 88 -30.62 9.92 36.81
N GLU A 89 -31.81 9.58 37.31
CA GLU A 89 -32.78 8.73 36.61
C GLU A 89 -34.21 9.30 36.70
N ASN A 90 -34.92 9.31 35.57
CA ASN A 90 -36.32 9.70 35.52
C ASN A 90 -37.23 8.50 35.80
N PHE A 91 -38.24 8.66 36.65
CA PHE A 91 -39.22 7.62 36.95
C PHE A 91 -40.62 8.18 37.23
N THR A 92 -41.63 7.31 37.26
CA THR A 92 -43.04 7.69 37.50
C THR A 92 -43.62 6.81 38.61
N LEU A 93 -44.42 7.43 39.49
CA LEU A 93 -45.24 6.74 40.49
C LEU A 93 -46.72 6.94 40.16
N ASP A 94 -47.45 5.85 39.99
CA ASP A 94 -48.86 5.83 39.60
C ASP A 94 -49.63 4.70 40.30
N THR A 95 -50.92 4.56 40.02
CA THR A 95 -51.78 3.58 40.69
C THR A 95 -51.34 2.12 40.51
N ILE A 96 -50.49 1.83 39.51
CA ILE A 96 -49.94 0.49 39.23
C ILE A 96 -48.54 0.35 39.86
N ASN A 97 -47.72 1.40 39.78
CA ASN A 97 -46.37 1.45 40.32
C ASN A 97 -46.33 2.36 41.55
N GLN A 98 -46.92 1.87 42.64
CA GLN A 98 -46.95 2.60 43.90
C GLN A 98 -45.56 2.66 44.55
N GLU A 99 -44.73 1.63 44.36
CA GLU A 99 -43.36 1.60 44.85
C GLU A 99 -42.36 1.40 43.69
N LYS A 100 -41.26 2.16 43.70
CA LYS A 100 -40.13 1.96 42.76
C LYS A 100 -38.88 1.56 43.52
N ASP A 101 -38.41 0.34 43.28
CA ASP A 101 -37.11 -0.15 43.73
C ASP A 101 -36.05 0.14 42.65
N PHE A 102 -34.99 0.85 43.04
CA PHE A 102 -33.82 1.14 42.20
C PHE A 102 -32.74 0.06 42.32
N ASN A 103 -32.96 -0.97 43.14
CA ASN A 103 -31.98 -1.99 43.48
C ASN A 103 -30.66 -1.31 43.86
N ASP A 104 -29.56 -1.77 43.30
CA ASP A 104 -28.24 -1.25 43.60
C ASP A 104 -27.77 -0.24 42.55
N ILE A 105 -27.64 1.02 42.99
CA ILE A 105 -27.10 2.13 42.21
C ILE A 105 -25.58 2.15 42.37
N ASN A 106 -24.86 1.84 41.29
CA ASN A 106 -23.41 1.86 41.28
C ASN A 106 -22.90 3.25 40.87
N LEU A 107 -22.25 3.97 41.78
CA LEU A 107 -21.61 5.27 41.49
C LEU A 107 -20.16 5.06 41.00
N ILE A 108 -19.76 5.84 40.00
CA ILE A 108 -18.41 5.83 39.41
C ILE A 108 -17.57 6.94 40.05
N LEU A 109 -16.33 6.67 40.44
CA LEU A 109 -15.38 7.69 40.92
C LEU A 109 -15.13 8.78 39.86
N ARG A 110 -15.15 10.06 40.27
CA ARG A 110 -14.83 11.20 39.40
C ARG A 110 -13.39 11.12 38.88
N SER A 111 -12.45 10.55 39.63
CA SER A 111 -11.07 10.34 39.19
C SER A 111 -10.98 9.42 37.97
N THR A 112 -11.78 8.36 37.90
CA THR A 112 -11.85 7.45 36.75
C THR A 112 -12.47 8.14 35.51
N LEU A 113 -13.37 9.10 35.73
CA LEU A 113 -13.89 9.98 34.68
C LEU A 113 -12.88 11.08 34.28
N LEU A 114 -12.11 11.61 35.23
CA LEU A 114 -11.10 12.65 35.03
C LEU A 114 -9.80 12.10 34.45
N GLU A 115 -9.46 10.82 34.62
CA GLU A 115 -8.42 10.15 33.83
C GLU A 115 -8.77 10.18 32.32
N GLY A 116 -10.06 10.33 31.98
CA GLY A 116 -10.55 10.66 30.65
C GLY A 116 -10.64 12.17 30.32
N VAL A 117 -10.47 13.08 31.28
CA VAL A 117 -10.74 14.53 31.13
C VAL A 117 -9.74 15.44 31.88
N ILE A 118 -8.48 15.03 32.08
CA ILE A 118 -7.38 16.00 32.29
C ILE A 118 -6.87 16.41 30.91
N ILE A 119 -7.67 17.20 30.19
CA ILE A 119 -7.24 17.94 29.01
C ILE A 119 -7.88 19.34 29.06
N LYS A 120 -7.35 20.23 29.90
CA LYS A 120 -7.48 21.67 29.72
C LYS A 120 -6.09 22.29 29.60
N GLY A 121 -5.72 22.51 28.35
CA GLY A 121 -4.45 23.03 27.86
C GLY A 121 -4.19 22.38 26.50
N ASN A 122 -4.48 23.08 25.39
CA ASN A 122 -4.31 22.65 24.00
C ASN A 122 -4.35 21.12 23.78
N ALA A 123 -5.56 20.57 23.59
CA ALA A 123 -5.71 19.13 23.35
C ALA A 123 -4.73 18.65 22.27
N ALA A 124 -3.80 17.77 22.64
CA ALA A 124 -2.77 17.23 21.74
C ALA A 124 -3.39 16.57 20.50
N ILE A 125 -4.63 16.09 20.63
CA ILE A 125 -5.42 15.48 19.58
C ILE A 125 -6.82 16.10 19.58
N THR A 126 -7.29 16.53 18.41
CA THR A 126 -8.64 17.05 18.20
C THR A 126 -9.29 16.33 17.02
N PHE A 127 -10.55 15.92 17.16
CA PHE A 127 -11.32 15.29 16.08
C PHE A 127 -12.22 16.31 15.37
N LYS A 128 -11.99 16.53 14.07
CA LYS A 128 -12.82 17.39 13.20
C LYS A 128 -13.47 16.55 12.10
N GLY A 129 -14.70 16.10 12.35
CA GLY A 129 -15.39 15.19 11.43
C GLY A 129 -14.61 13.88 11.25
N ASP A 130 -14.18 13.61 10.02
CA ASP A 130 -13.39 12.44 9.62
C ASP A 130 -11.86 12.68 9.72
N THR A 131 -11.44 13.85 10.22
CA THR A 131 -10.04 14.23 10.37
C THR A 131 -9.58 14.16 11.82
N THR A 132 -8.46 13.46 12.06
CA THR A 132 -7.70 13.52 13.31
C THR A 132 -6.64 14.61 13.18
N GLU A 133 -6.73 15.67 13.98
CA GLU A 133 -5.77 16.77 14.02
C GLU A 133 -4.87 16.61 15.24
N PHE A 134 -3.56 16.46 15.00
CA PHE A 134 -2.53 16.43 16.03
C PHE A 134 -1.87 17.81 16.13
N ASN A 135 -1.80 18.37 17.33
CA ASN A 135 -1.06 19.59 17.57
C ASN A 135 0.44 19.25 17.65
N ALA A 136 1.24 19.71 16.69
CA ALA A 136 2.66 19.36 16.64
C ALA A 136 3.43 19.89 17.86
N GLY A 137 3.02 21.04 18.42
CA GLY A 137 3.63 21.64 19.61
C GLY A 137 3.37 20.86 20.91
N SER A 138 2.42 19.92 20.91
CA SER A 138 2.17 19.03 22.06
C SER A 138 3.11 17.82 22.11
N TYR A 139 3.94 17.62 21.09
CA TYR A 139 4.90 16.51 21.01
C TYR A 139 6.33 17.03 21.11
N ASN A 140 7.11 16.42 22.00
CA ASN A 140 8.50 16.79 22.18
C ASN A 140 9.35 16.21 21.03
N ILE A 141 9.77 17.08 20.11
CA ILE A 141 10.75 16.78 19.06
C ILE A 141 12.05 17.52 19.35
N GLN A 142 13.18 16.99 18.87
CA GLN A 142 14.45 17.66 19.07
C GLN A 142 14.59 18.92 18.21
N PRO A 143 15.47 19.86 18.60
CA PRO A 143 15.89 20.94 17.71
C PRO A 143 16.38 20.37 16.38
N ASN A 144 15.91 20.95 15.27
CA ASN A 144 16.26 20.53 13.91
C ASN A 144 15.84 19.10 13.52
N SER A 145 14.94 18.45 14.28
CA SER A 145 14.34 17.17 13.88
C SER A 145 13.49 17.30 12.62
N LYS A 146 13.43 16.21 11.85
CA LYS A 146 12.63 16.13 10.63
C LYS A 146 11.16 15.90 10.94
N VAL A 147 10.28 16.11 9.97
CA VAL A 147 8.87 15.75 10.10
C VAL A 147 8.70 14.26 10.38
N GLU A 148 9.57 13.40 9.83
CA GLU A 148 9.59 11.98 10.15
C GLU A 148 9.67 11.69 11.66
N ASP A 149 10.52 12.43 12.39
CA ASP A 149 10.66 12.27 13.85
C ASP A 149 9.40 12.72 14.59
N LEU A 150 8.73 13.78 14.10
CA LEU A 150 7.44 14.23 14.63
C LEU A 150 6.36 13.17 14.43
N LEU A 151 6.28 12.61 13.22
CA LEU A 151 5.30 11.59 12.88
C LEU A 151 5.47 10.32 13.73
N LYS A 152 6.71 9.91 14.04
CA LYS A 152 7.00 8.77 14.94
C LYS A 152 6.47 8.96 16.37
N GLN A 153 6.24 10.21 16.81
CA GLN A 153 5.64 10.51 18.12
C GLN A 153 4.11 10.49 18.11
N LEU A 154 3.47 10.51 16.93
CA LEU A 154 2.03 10.57 16.83
C LEU A 154 1.38 9.20 17.14
N PRO A 155 0.35 9.16 17.99
CA PRO A 155 -0.38 7.93 18.27
C PRO A 155 -0.93 7.27 17.01
N GLY A 156 -0.61 5.98 16.83
CA GLY A 156 -1.04 5.19 15.69
C GLY A 156 -0.26 5.46 14.39
N VAL A 157 0.82 6.25 14.41
CA VAL A 157 1.71 6.46 13.25
C VAL A 157 2.99 5.67 13.43
N GLN A 158 3.39 4.95 12.38
CA GLN A 158 4.61 4.16 12.30
C GLN A 158 5.33 4.50 11.00
N ILE A 159 6.66 4.48 11.04
CA ILE A 159 7.49 4.72 9.85
C ILE A 159 8.55 3.63 9.83
N ASP A 160 8.68 2.95 8.69
CA ASP A 160 9.67 1.89 8.49
C ASP A 160 11.05 2.44 8.09
N LYS A 161 12.04 1.55 7.92
CA LYS A 161 13.42 1.89 7.53
C LYS A 161 13.49 2.65 6.20
N ASP A 162 12.57 2.36 5.27
CA ASP A 162 12.55 2.92 3.93
C ASP A 162 11.91 4.33 3.94
N GLY A 163 11.20 4.67 5.03
CA GLY A 163 10.49 5.93 5.22
C GLY A 163 9.01 5.85 4.85
N ARG A 164 8.47 4.65 4.60
CA ARG A 164 7.05 4.46 4.33
C ARG A 164 6.28 4.65 5.63
N ILE A 165 5.17 5.37 5.54
CA ILE A 165 4.39 5.81 6.69
C ILE A 165 3.11 4.97 6.76
N THR A 166 2.82 4.41 7.93
CA THR A 166 1.57 3.73 8.25
C THR A 166 0.87 4.51 9.35
N ALA A 167 -0.37 4.90 9.14
CA ALA A 167 -1.15 5.67 10.11
C ALA A 167 -2.49 4.99 10.38
N GLN A 168 -2.81 4.81 11.67
CA GLN A 168 -3.94 4.00 12.14
C GLN A 168 -3.94 2.58 11.57
N GLY A 169 -2.74 2.03 11.28
CA GLY A 169 -2.52 0.72 10.69
C GLY A 169 -2.68 0.63 9.16
N GLU A 170 -3.11 1.70 8.49
CA GLU A 170 -3.21 1.77 7.03
C GLU A 170 -2.05 2.57 6.44
N LYS A 171 -1.56 2.16 5.25
CA LYS A 171 -0.46 2.85 4.57
C LYS A 171 -0.88 4.26 4.15
N VAL A 172 -0.06 5.25 4.46
CA VAL A 172 -0.25 6.64 4.04
C VAL A 172 0.31 6.79 2.62
N ASN A 173 -0.59 7.10 1.68
CA ASN A 173 -0.24 7.19 0.27
C ASN A 173 0.21 8.60 -0.14
N LYS A 174 -0.24 9.64 0.57
CA LYS A 174 0.06 11.04 0.24
C LYS A 174 0.42 11.86 1.47
N VAL A 175 1.42 12.74 1.32
CA VAL A 175 1.77 13.76 2.31
C VAL A 175 1.69 15.13 1.64
N LEU A 176 0.76 15.96 2.13
CA LEU A 176 0.51 17.31 1.62
C LEU A 176 1.16 18.35 2.54
N VAL A 177 1.53 19.49 1.98
CA VAL A 177 2.04 20.66 2.71
C VAL A 177 1.06 21.82 2.50
N ASP A 178 0.37 22.22 3.56
CA ASP A 178 -0.72 23.20 3.51
C ASP A 178 -1.89 22.85 2.57
N GLY A 179 -2.08 21.56 2.29
CA GLY A 179 -3.11 21.03 1.39
C GLY A 179 -2.67 20.98 -0.07
N GLU A 180 -1.37 21.12 -0.34
CA GLU A 180 -0.77 21.05 -1.68
C GLU A 180 0.27 19.93 -1.75
N GLU A 181 0.41 19.33 -2.92
CA GLU A 181 1.42 18.32 -3.21
C GLU A 181 2.78 19.01 -3.37
N PHE A 182 3.79 18.54 -2.62
CA PHE A 182 5.15 19.09 -2.61
C PHE A 182 6.09 18.01 -3.15
N PHE A 183 6.72 18.23 -4.31
CA PHE A 183 7.48 17.22 -5.08
C PHE A 183 6.70 16.01 -5.64
N GLY A 184 5.36 16.08 -5.70
CA GLY A 184 4.51 15.03 -6.29
C GLY A 184 4.20 13.89 -5.30
N ASP A 185 4.27 12.65 -5.77
CA ASP A 185 3.64 11.47 -5.13
C ASP A 185 4.56 10.69 -4.17
N ASP A 186 5.71 11.23 -3.76
CA ASP A 186 6.61 10.56 -2.81
C ASP A 186 6.51 11.19 -1.40
N PRO A 187 5.72 10.59 -0.48
CA PRO A 187 5.66 10.96 0.93
C PRO A 187 7.02 11.16 1.60
N THR A 188 8.02 10.38 1.20
CA THR A 188 9.35 10.38 1.83
C THR A 188 10.15 11.63 1.46
N LEU A 189 9.94 12.20 0.26
CA LEU A 189 10.59 13.46 -0.14
C LEU A 189 10.14 14.62 0.74
N VAL A 190 8.87 14.62 1.16
CA VAL A 190 8.31 15.65 2.03
C VAL A 190 8.80 15.46 3.47
N THR A 191 8.63 14.26 4.02
CA THR A 191 8.88 14.00 5.45
C THR A 191 10.36 13.94 5.84
N LYS A 192 11.26 13.59 4.89
CA LYS A 192 12.71 13.57 5.11
C LYS A 192 13.40 14.93 4.88
N ASN A 193 12.72 15.90 4.26
CA ASN A 193 13.28 17.23 3.95
C ASN A 193 12.65 18.37 4.75
N LEU A 194 11.39 18.25 5.18
CA LEU A 194 10.77 19.25 6.06
C LEU A 194 11.19 19.05 7.51
N ARG A 195 11.36 20.16 8.23
CA ARG A 195 11.61 20.13 9.68
C ARG A 195 10.32 20.07 10.47
N GLY A 196 10.31 19.28 11.54
CA GLY A 196 9.15 19.11 12.40
C GLY A 196 8.74 20.40 13.13
N ASP A 197 9.71 21.27 13.46
CA ASP A 197 9.44 22.52 14.19
C ASP A 197 8.74 23.60 13.35
N MET A 198 8.69 23.41 12.02
CA MET A 198 7.92 24.24 11.09
C MET A 198 6.42 23.90 11.08
N ILE A 199 6.05 22.73 11.60
CA ILE A 199 4.68 22.23 11.57
C ILE A 199 3.90 22.80 12.76
N ASP A 200 2.73 23.37 12.49
CA ASP A 200 1.74 23.73 13.51
C ASP A 200 0.89 22.50 13.85
N LYS A 201 0.38 21.81 12.82
CA LYS A 201 -0.56 20.70 12.96
C LYS A 201 -0.32 19.61 11.92
N VAL A 202 -0.54 18.37 12.33
CA VAL A 202 -0.58 17.21 11.44
C VAL A 202 -2.03 16.73 11.34
N GLN A 203 -2.59 16.71 10.14
CA GLN A 203 -3.96 16.26 9.88
C GLN A 203 -3.93 14.90 9.20
N LEU A 204 -4.54 13.89 9.83
CA LEU A 204 -4.70 12.55 9.27
C LEU A 204 -6.18 12.32 8.92
N TYR A 205 -6.45 11.99 7.67
CA TYR A 205 -7.80 11.72 7.18
C TYR A 205 -7.80 10.80 5.96
N ASP A 206 -8.95 10.19 5.72
CA ASP A 206 -9.24 9.47 4.48
C ASP A 206 -9.64 10.46 3.39
N LYS A 207 -8.70 10.75 2.49
CA LYS A 207 -9.00 11.56 1.31
C LYS A 207 -9.81 10.69 0.34
N LYS A 208 -11.02 11.13 0.03
CA LYS A 208 -11.86 10.57 -1.04
C LYS A 208 -11.28 10.98 -2.41
N SER A 209 -11.62 10.27 -3.48
CA SER A 209 -11.34 10.76 -4.85
C SER A 209 -11.93 12.17 -5.05
N ASP A 210 -11.44 12.99 -6.00
CA ASP A 210 -12.04 14.33 -6.18
C ASP A 210 -13.44 14.20 -6.74
N GLN A 211 -13.78 13.16 -7.51
CA GLN A 211 -15.17 12.90 -7.85
C GLN A 211 -16.00 12.67 -6.58
N ALA A 212 -15.60 11.78 -5.68
CA ALA A 212 -16.34 11.54 -4.45
C ALA A 212 -16.34 12.75 -3.49
N ALA A 213 -15.26 13.54 -3.45
CA ALA A 213 -15.16 14.79 -2.69
C ALA A 213 -16.03 15.90 -3.30
N PHE A 214 -16.13 15.95 -4.61
CA PHE A 214 -16.90 16.94 -5.36
C PHE A 214 -18.38 16.58 -5.41
N THR A 215 -18.73 15.34 -5.74
CA THR A 215 -20.10 14.82 -5.84
C THR A 215 -20.71 14.53 -4.47
N GLY A 216 -19.87 14.24 -3.46
CA GLY A 216 -20.30 13.78 -2.14
C GLY A 216 -20.69 12.31 -2.09
N ILE A 217 -20.52 11.58 -3.20
CA ILE A 217 -20.97 10.20 -3.38
C ILE A 217 -19.73 9.31 -3.40
N ASP A 218 -19.68 8.35 -2.48
CA ASP A 218 -18.54 7.45 -2.29
C ASP A 218 -18.43 6.54 -3.52
N ASP A 219 -17.28 6.52 -4.16
CA ASP A 219 -16.93 5.59 -5.24
C ASP A 219 -16.18 4.36 -4.71
N GLY A 220 -15.93 4.31 -3.40
CA GLY A 220 -15.17 3.25 -2.75
C GLY A 220 -13.67 3.54 -2.64
N GLU A 221 -13.16 4.56 -3.33
CA GLU A 221 -11.75 4.97 -3.34
C GLU A 221 -11.45 5.94 -2.19
N LYS A 222 -10.54 5.51 -1.30
CA LYS A 222 -10.03 6.34 -0.20
C LYS A 222 -8.54 6.10 -0.06
N SER A 223 -7.80 7.19 0.12
CA SER A 223 -6.37 7.13 0.42
C SER A 223 -6.11 7.82 1.76
N LYS A 224 -5.47 7.10 2.69
CA LYS A 224 -4.95 7.71 3.92
C LYS A 224 -3.94 8.78 3.54
N THR A 225 -4.22 10.00 3.97
CA THR A 225 -3.45 11.18 3.63
C THR A 225 -3.04 11.91 4.91
N ILE A 226 -1.79 12.34 4.97
CA ILE A 226 -1.29 13.26 5.98
C ILE A 226 -1.18 14.64 5.35
N ASN A 227 -1.74 15.65 6.00
CA ASN A 227 -1.52 17.05 5.63
C ASN A 227 -0.76 17.76 6.74
N LEU A 228 0.41 18.31 6.40
CA LEU A 228 1.30 19.07 7.26
C LEU A 228 0.95 20.54 7.15
N LYS A 229 0.34 21.12 8.19
CA LYS A 229 0.06 22.56 8.27
C LYS A 229 1.26 23.30 8.82
N LEU A 230 1.78 24.26 8.07
CA LEU A 230 2.91 25.07 8.50
C LEU A 230 2.47 26.17 9.48
N LYS A 231 3.34 26.53 10.40
CA LYS A 231 3.15 27.73 11.23
C LYS A 231 3.15 28.98 10.35
N GLU A 232 2.35 29.99 10.70
CA GLU A 232 2.22 31.21 9.90
C GLU A 232 3.57 31.95 9.73
N ASP A 233 4.40 31.98 10.77
CA ASP A 233 5.75 32.56 10.73
C ASP A 233 6.76 31.71 9.94
N LYS A 234 6.38 30.50 9.50
CA LYS A 234 7.22 29.57 8.75
C LYS A 234 6.77 29.38 7.30
N LYS A 235 5.92 30.27 6.79
CA LYS A 235 5.51 30.31 5.37
C LYS A 235 6.43 31.17 4.48
N ASN A 236 7.39 31.88 5.08
CA ASN A 236 8.36 32.71 4.37
C ASN A 236 9.80 32.39 4.81
N GLY A 237 10.67 32.11 3.85
CA GLY A 237 12.08 31.84 4.09
C GLY A 237 12.64 30.74 3.20
N TYR A 238 13.82 30.25 3.55
CA TYR A 238 14.50 29.18 2.81
C TYR A 238 15.15 28.16 3.75
N PHE A 239 15.25 26.92 3.28
CA PHE A 239 15.87 25.83 4.02
C PHE A 239 16.33 24.74 3.05
N GLY A 240 17.26 23.89 3.49
CA GLY A 240 17.80 22.84 2.65
C GLY A 240 18.88 22.04 3.35
N LYS A 241 19.49 21.14 2.59
CA LYS A 241 20.48 20.19 3.10
C LYS A 241 21.62 20.05 2.10
N LEU A 242 22.84 20.14 2.60
CA LEU A 242 24.05 19.71 1.89
C LEU A 242 24.60 18.46 2.60
N ASN A 243 24.90 17.41 1.88
CA ASN A 243 25.48 16.19 2.41
C ASN A 243 26.58 15.72 1.48
N ALA A 244 27.75 15.43 2.04
CA ALA A 244 28.87 14.85 1.31
C ALA A 244 29.39 13.64 2.07
N GLY A 245 29.56 12.52 1.38
CA GLY A 245 29.96 11.25 1.97
C GLY A 245 31.00 10.55 1.10
N ILE A 246 32.08 10.10 1.74
CA ILE A 246 33.14 9.31 1.13
C ILE A 246 33.26 8.00 1.90
N GLY A 247 33.47 6.90 1.19
CA GLY A 247 33.58 5.58 1.78
C GLY A 247 34.71 4.76 1.18
N THR A 248 35.03 3.66 1.87
CA THR A 248 35.98 2.65 1.39
C THR A 248 35.49 2.03 0.09
N LYS A 249 36.39 1.46 -0.75
CA LYS A 249 36.01 0.81 -2.03
C LYS A 249 35.30 1.77 -3.00
N ASP A 250 35.76 3.03 -3.05
CA ASP A 250 35.25 4.09 -3.93
C ASP A 250 33.74 4.37 -3.80
N PHE A 251 33.13 4.04 -2.67
CA PHE A 251 31.76 4.42 -2.37
C PHE A 251 31.68 5.91 -2.03
N TYR A 252 30.66 6.59 -2.53
CA TYR A 252 30.39 7.99 -2.21
C TYR A 252 28.90 8.30 -2.30
N GLN A 253 28.48 9.33 -1.57
CA GLN A 253 27.11 9.78 -1.55
C GLN A 253 27.03 11.27 -1.27
N ASN A 254 26.57 12.03 -2.26
CA ASN A 254 26.42 13.47 -2.19
C ASN A 254 24.98 13.88 -2.48
N GLN A 255 24.49 14.88 -1.75
CA GLN A 255 23.15 15.41 -1.89
C GLN A 255 23.13 16.90 -1.61
N ALA A 256 22.39 17.64 -2.41
CA ALA A 256 22.06 19.04 -2.18
C ALA A 256 20.55 19.24 -2.35
N THR A 257 19.91 19.95 -1.43
CA THR A 257 18.51 20.36 -1.54
C THR A 257 18.37 21.82 -1.11
N VAL A 258 17.50 22.56 -1.79
CA VAL A 258 17.17 23.95 -1.50
C VAL A 258 15.67 24.13 -1.68
N ASN A 259 15.00 24.73 -0.70
CA ASN A 259 13.58 25.02 -0.71
C ASN A 259 13.38 26.48 -0.32
N VAL A 260 12.52 27.21 -1.03
CA VAL A 260 12.22 28.62 -0.79
C VAL A 260 10.70 28.79 -0.78
N PHE A 261 10.16 29.23 0.36
CA PHE A 261 8.73 29.52 0.52
C PHE A 261 8.52 31.02 0.59
N LYS A 262 7.54 31.51 -0.18
CA LYS A 262 7.11 32.91 -0.21
C LYS A 262 5.58 32.96 -0.24
N GLY A 263 4.96 32.75 0.90
CA GLY A 263 3.50 32.70 1.06
C GLY A 263 2.88 31.56 0.24
N LYS A 264 2.14 31.89 -0.82
CA LYS A 264 1.51 30.92 -1.75
C LYS A 264 2.42 30.52 -2.92
N GLN A 265 3.71 30.84 -2.86
CA GLN A 265 4.70 30.41 -3.86
C GLN A 265 5.73 29.53 -3.17
N LYS A 266 5.97 28.35 -3.72
CA LYS A 266 7.06 27.49 -3.24
C LYS A 266 7.93 27.07 -4.42
N TYR A 267 9.23 27.18 -4.20
CA TYR A 267 10.27 26.77 -5.13
C TYR A 267 11.11 25.73 -4.42
N ALA A 268 11.49 24.68 -5.12
CA ALA A 268 12.43 23.72 -4.58
C ALA A 268 13.32 23.11 -5.66
N ALA A 269 14.54 22.78 -5.27
CA ALA A 269 15.55 22.20 -6.14
C ALA A 269 16.32 21.12 -5.36
N TYR A 270 16.71 20.05 -6.05
CA TYR A 270 17.60 19.05 -5.49
C TYR A 270 18.56 18.49 -6.52
N GLY A 271 19.68 17.96 -6.03
CA GLY A 271 20.65 17.16 -6.77
C GLY A 271 21.19 16.05 -5.87
N THR A 272 21.31 14.84 -6.40
CA THR A 272 21.90 13.70 -5.70
C THR A 272 22.82 12.92 -6.63
N ILE A 273 23.94 12.45 -6.09
CA ILE A 273 24.84 11.53 -6.79
C ILE A 273 25.42 10.54 -5.80
N GLY A 274 25.43 9.26 -6.15
CA GLY A 274 26.08 8.25 -5.33
C GLY A 274 26.05 6.87 -5.97
N ASN A 275 26.87 5.98 -5.44
CA ASN A 275 26.96 4.57 -5.82
C ASN A 275 26.61 3.62 -4.65
N THR A 276 25.82 4.13 -3.69
CA THR A 276 25.32 3.37 -2.54
C THR A 276 23.81 3.14 -2.64
N ASN A 277 23.32 2.10 -1.97
CA ASN A 277 21.89 1.76 -1.90
C ASN A 277 21.04 2.81 -1.16
N GLU A 278 21.66 3.75 -0.44
CA GLU A 278 20.98 4.79 0.35
C GLU A 278 20.77 6.11 -0.43
N SER A 279 21.03 6.11 -1.73
CA SER A 279 20.89 7.29 -2.58
C SER A 279 19.44 7.81 -2.57
N PHE A 280 19.28 9.10 -2.26
CA PHE A 280 18.00 9.77 -2.14
C PHE A 280 17.37 10.05 -3.52
N GLY A 281 16.06 9.85 -3.66
CA GLY A 281 15.31 10.03 -4.93
C GLY A 281 15.03 8.74 -5.72
N ASN A 282 15.14 7.57 -5.09
CA ASN A 282 14.97 6.25 -5.74
C ASN A 282 13.53 5.90 -6.14
N ASN A 283 12.51 6.66 -5.73
CA ASN A 283 11.10 6.28 -5.95
C ASN A 283 10.47 6.93 -7.20
N ILE A 284 11.25 7.31 -8.21
CA ILE A 284 10.70 8.02 -9.38
C ILE A 284 10.09 7.01 -10.36
N SER A 285 9.00 6.34 -10.02
CA SER A 285 8.41 5.42 -10.99
C SER A 285 7.81 6.14 -12.22
N MET A 286 7.83 5.47 -13.37
CA MET A 286 7.12 5.78 -14.60
C MET A 286 5.98 4.76 -14.79
N GLY A 287 5.30 4.40 -13.70
CA GLY A 287 4.17 3.50 -13.76
C GLY A 287 3.08 4.02 -14.70
N SER A 288 2.24 3.12 -15.19
CA SER A 288 0.99 3.49 -15.86
C SER A 288 0.23 4.42 -14.92
N VAL A 289 0.07 5.68 -15.34
CA VAL A 289 -0.71 6.64 -14.57
C VAL A 289 -2.18 6.28 -14.73
N GLU A 290 -2.73 5.48 -13.82
CA GLU A 290 -4.12 5.65 -13.47
C GLU A 290 -4.21 6.97 -12.71
N PHE A 291 -5.02 7.88 -13.21
CA PHE A 291 -5.31 9.08 -12.46
C PHE A 291 -6.45 8.68 -11.56
N SER A 292 -6.26 8.75 -10.24
CA SER A 292 -7.45 8.84 -9.39
C SER A 292 -8.21 10.06 -9.87
N GLU A 293 -9.53 10.01 -9.76
CA GLU A 293 -10.38 11.13 -10.21
C GLU A 293 -10.08 12.43 -9.44
N ASP A 294 -9.17 12.39 -8.44
CA ASP A 294 -8.53 13.53 -7.78
C ASP A 294 -7.37 14.23 -8.51
N GLY A 295 -7.03 13.75 -9.71
CA GLY A 295 -5.86 14.18 -10.45
C GLY A 295 -4.55 14.13 -9.64
N GLY A 296 -4.52 13.39 -8.54
CA GLY A 296 -3.28 12.73 -8.17
C GLY A 296 -3.08 11.55 -9.09
N MET A 297 -1.84 11.18 -9.30
CA MET A 297 -1.57 9.89 -9.91
C MET A 297 -1.96 8.83 -8.89
N MET A 298 -2.97 8.02 -9.20
CA MET A 298 -3.07 6.70 -8.59
C MET A 298 -2.31 5.77 -9.50
N MET A 299 -0.98 5.76 -9.37
CA MET A 299 -0.31 4.53 -9.75
C MET A 299 -0.90 3.45 -8.85
N SER A 300 -1.51 2.43 -9.44
CA SER A 300 -1.52 1.13 -8.78
C SER A 300 -0.07 0.85 -8.42
N MET A 301 0.27 0.89 -7.14
CA MET A 301 1.43 0.17 -6.63
C MET A 301 1.08 -1.32 -6.75
N GLU A 302 0.98 -1.84 -7.97
CA GLU A 302 1.63 -3.12 -8.18
C GLU A 302 3.11 -2.82 -8.06
N GLY A 303 3.71 -3.26 -6.95
CA GLY A 303 5.07 -2.92 -6.57
C GLY A 303 6.05 -3.17 -7.72
N GLY A 304 6.51 -2.07 -8.31
CA GLY A 304 7.56 -2.03 -9.32
C GLY A 304 8.09 -0.61 -9.36
N ASP A 305 9.25 -0.38 -8.74
CA ASP A 305 9.96 0.89 -8.84
C ASP A 305 10.50 1.00 -10.27
N ASP A 306 10.13 2.02 -11.03
CA ASP A 306 10.71 2.25 -12.38
C ASP A 306 12.13 2.86 -12.31
N PHE A 307 12.62 3.12 -11.08
CA PHE A 307 14.03 3.33 -10.75
C PHE A 307 14.65 2.11 -10.02
N ASP A 308 13.89 1.04 -9.73
CA ASP A 308 14.43 -0.33 -9.83
C ASP A 308 14.29 -0.75 -11.29
N MET A 309 15.17 -0.22 -12.12
CA MET A 309 15.62 -1.02 -13.27
C MET A 309 16.57 -2.09 -12.71
N GLY A 310 16.02 -3.03 -11.93
CA GLY A 310 16.58 -4.36 -11.71
C GLY A 310 16.24 -5.25 -12.91
N GLY A 311 16.47 -4.73 -14.11
CA GLY A 311 16.24 -5.38 -15.40
C GLY A 311 17.58 -5.58 -16.09
N GLY A 312 18.45 -6.35 -15.44
CA GLY A 312 19.84 -6.61 -15.77
C GLY A 312 20.46 -7.20 -14.51
N ALA A 313 21.21 -8.29 -14.64
CA ALA A 313 21.88 -8.99 -13.55
C ALA A 313 22.26 -8.03 -12.41
N GLY A 314 21.75 -8.25 -11.18
CA GLY A 314 21.95 -7.34 -10.04
C GLY A 314 23.39 -6.82 -9.95
N GLY A 315 23.58 -5.56 -9.59
CA GLY A 315 24.84 -4.84 -9.79
C GLY A 315 25.02 -3.58 -8.93
N ILE A 316 26.23 -3.02 -8.96
CA ILE A 316 26.54 -1.75 -8.29
C ILE A 316 26.16 -0.62 -9.25
N SER A 317 25.22 0.22 -8.84
CA SER A 317 24.71 1.31 -9.68
C SER A 317 25.21 2.67 -9.24
N ILE A 318 25.61 3.50 -10.21
CA ILE A 318 25.87 4.92 -10.03
C ILE A 318 24.62 5.68 -10.42
N LYS A 319 24.02 6.36 -9.45
CA LYS A 319 22.78 7.12 -9.61
C LYS A 319 23.07 8.62 -9.56
N ARG A 320 22.54 9.38 -10.52
CA ARG A 320 22.61 10.85 -10.57
C ARG A 320 21.20 11.37 -10.78
N ASN A 321 20.67 12.19 -9.89
CA ASN A 321 19.33 12.76 -10.03
C ASN A 321 19.36 14.26 -9.76
N ALA A 322 18.54 15.02 -10.46
CA ALA A 322 18.25 16.40 -10.15
C ALA A 322 16.79 16.72 -10.44
N GLY A 323 16.26 17.73 -9.75
CA GLY A 323 14.91 18.16 -10.01
C GLY A 323 14.61 19.56 -9.51
N LEU A 324 13.63 20.18 -10.17
CA LEU A 324 13.09 21.49 -9.88
C LEU A 324 11.58 21.36 -9.66
N HIS A 325 11.08 22.16 -8.72
CA HIS A 325 9.68 22.21 -8.34
C HIS A 325 9.23 23.66 -8.22
N TYR A 326 8.04 23.93 -8.74
CA TYR A 326 7.35 25.20 -8.58
C TYR A 326 5.87 24.94 -8.30
N ASP A 327 5.35 25.51 -7.23
CA ASP A 327 3.92 25.59 -6.98
C ASP A 327 3.49 27.02 -6.69
N SER A 328 2.29 27.38 -7.17
CA SER A 328 1.65 28.62 -6.77
C SER A 328 0.13 28.60 -6.83
N LYS A 329 -0.50 29.41 -5.97
CA LYS A 329 -1.94 29.71 -6.03
C LYS A 329 -2.23 31.21 -6.11
N TRP A 330 -3.16 31.58 -6.99
CA TRP A 330 -3.60 32.95 -7.19
C TRP A 330 -5.12 33.08 -7.04
N LYS A 331 -5.54 34.09 -6.26
CA LYS A 331 -6.96 34.45 -5.99
C LYS A 331 -7.83 33.28 -5.49
N ASP A 332 -7.22 32.22 -4.94
CA ASP A 332 -7.88 30.97 -4.53
C ASP A 332 -8.75 30.33 -5.63
N LYS A 333 -8.46 30.66 -6.89
CA LYS A 333 -9.18 30.23 -8.08
C LYS A 333 -8.29 29.46 -9.04
N TYR A 334 -7.02 29.83 -9.12
CA TYR A 334 -6.04 29.26 -10.03
C TYR A 334 -4.89 28.67 -9.21
N GLY A 335 -4.46 27.47 -9.56
CA GLY A 335 -3.28 26.83 -9.00
C GLY A 335 -2.42 26.24 -10.11
N ILE A 336 -1.11 26.40 -10.01
CA ILE A 336 -0.13 25.75 -10.88
C ILE A 336 0.78 24.89 -10.03
N ASN A 337 1.14 23.72 -10.55
CA ASN A 337 2.16 22.85 -10.00
C ASN A 337 3.02 22.35 -11.18
N THR A 338 4.33 22.52 -11.10
CA THR A 338 5.25 22.14 -12.17
C THR A 338 6.46 21.46 -11.58
N ASN A 339 6.87 20.35 -12.18
CA ASN A 339 8.03 19.57 -11.78
C ASN A 339 8.87 19.28 -13.02
N TYR A 340 10.16 19.52 -12.94
CA TYR A 340 11.13 19.08 -13.94
C TYR A 340 12.16 18.20 -13.27
N LYS A 341 12.36 16.99 -13.79
CA LYS A 341 13.23 15.97 -13.21
C LYS A 341 14.14 15.41 -14.29
N LEU A 342 15.39 15.18 -13.95
CA LEU A 342 16.36 14.48 -14.79
C LEU A 342 17.16 13.51 -13.95
N GLY A 343 17.54 12.37 -14.52
CA GLY A 343 18.37 11.41 -13.82
C GLY A 343 19.04 10.43 -14.74
N SER A 344 20.19 9.91 -14.32
CA SER A 344 20.89 8.83 -14.98
C SER A 344 21.22 7.71 -14.01
N VAL A 345 21.17 6.48 -14.51
CA VAL A 345 21.62 5.28 -13.79
C VAL A 345 22.57 4.52 -14.69
N SER A 346 23.77 4.27 -14.20
CA SER A 346 24.72 3.31 -14.79
C SER A 346 24.79 2.12 -13.86
N SER A 347 24.69 0.91 -14.37
CA SER A 347 24.75 -0.32 -13.56
C SER A 347 25.60 -1.37 -14.25
N GLU A 348 26.46 -2.01 -13.46
CA GLU A 348 27.24 -3.17 -13.89
C GLU A 348 27.05 -4.29 -12.86
N GLY A 349 26.80 -5.50 -13.34
CA GLY A 349 26.46 -6.61 -12.48
C GLY A 349 26.65 -7.97 -13.13
N GLU A 350 27.03 -8.94 -12.32
CA GLU A 350 27.07 -10.35 -12.68
C GLU A 350 25.96 -11.11 -11.95
N ASN A 351 25.34 -12.06 -12.65
CA ASN A 351 24.34 -12.96 -12.09
C ASN A 351 24.63 -14.39 -12.54
N ASN A 352 24.84 -15.28 -11.58
CA ASN A 352 24.98 -16.71 -11.80
C ASN A 352 23.68 -17.38 -11.39
N SER A 353 23.14 -18.25 -12.23
CA SER A 353 21.90 -18.96 -11.97
C SER A 353 22.05 -20.47 -12.19
N LEU A 354 21.39 -21.23 -11.34
CA LEU A 354 21.27 -22.67 -11.39
C LEU A 354 19.79 -23.02 -11.32
N SER A 355 19.25 -23.61 -12.39
CA SER A 355 17.86 -24.02 -12.50
C SER A 355 17.79 -25.53 -12.71
N ILE A 356 17.16 -26.26 -11.80
CA ILE A 356 16.86 -27.68 -11.94
C ILE A 356 15.40 -27.81 -12.36
N ASN A 357 15.17 -28.27 -13.58
CA ASN A 357 13.84 -28.53 -14.13
C ASN A 357 13.56 -30.03 -14.05
N ALA A 358 12.56 -30.42 -13.27
CA ALA A 358 12.09 -31.80 -13.24
C ALA A 358 10.97 -32.00 -14.25
N LEU A 359 11.14 -32.98 -15.12
CA LEU A 359 10.14 -33.41 -16.08
C LEU A 359 9.68 -34.83 -15.68
N PRO A 360 8.51 -35.30 -16.14
CA PRO A 360 8.09 -36.68 -15.88
C PRO A 360 9.18 -37.68 -16.30
N GLY A 361 9.82 -38.32 -15.32
CA GLY A 361 10.85 -39.35 -15.51
C GLY A 361 12.26 -38.86 -15.86
N GLN A 362 12.56 -37.56 -15.81
CA GLN A 362 13.92 -37.03 -16.05
C GLN A 362 14.14 -35.67 -15.38
N THR A 363 15.39 -35.31 -15.09
CA THR A 363 15.75 -33.97 -14.59
C THR A 363 16.83 -33.32 -15.46
N ASN A 364 16.69 -32.01 -15.71
CA ASN A 364 17.67 -31.21 -16.43
C ASN A 364 18.19 -30.09 -15.53
N THR A 365 19.51 -29.95 -15.46
CA THR A 365 20.16 -28.87 -14.70
C THR A 365 20.70 -27.84 -15.68
N SER A 366 20.19 -26.62 -15.61
CA SER A 366 20.66 -25.49 -16.41
C SER A 366 21.47 -24.54 -15.56
N LYS A 367 22.64 -24.13 -16.06
CA LYS A 367 23.48 -23.09 -15.49
C LYS A 367 23.54 -21.92 -16.46
N SER A 368 23.44 -20.70 -15.96
CA SER A 368 23.64 -19.50 -16.76
C SER A 368 24.39 -18.45 -15.97
N ASP A 369 25.47 -17.96 -16.56
CA ASP A 369 26.27 -16.85 -16.08
C ASP A 369 25.99 -15.65 -16.99
N GLN A 370 25.51 -14.56 -16.40
CA GLN A 370 25.17 -13.33 -17.10
C GLN A 370 26.05 -12.20 -16.59
N LYS A 371 26.69 -11.45 -17.49
CA LYS A 371 27.28 -10.14 -17.21
C LYS A 371 26.42 -9.09 -17.89
N SER A 372 25.97 -8.10 -17.13
CA SER A 372 25.16 -7.01 -17.66
C SER A 372 25.81 -5.67 -17.39
N SER A 373 25.78 -4.80 -18.38
CA SER A 373 26.07 -3.37 -18.26
C SER A 373 24.90 -2.60 -18.84
N SER A 374 24.46 -1.57 -18.14
CA SER A 374 23.36 -0.73 -18.59
C SER A 374 23.59 0.72 -18.22
N PHE A 375 23.15 1.60 -19.11
CA PHE A 375 23.04 3.03 -18.87
C PHE A 375 21.63 3.48 -19.24
N SER A 376 21.03 4.31 -18.40
CA SER A 376 19.74 4.92 -18.66
C SER A 376 19.80 6.39 -18.30
N PHE A 377 19.33 7.26 -19.20
CA PHE A 377 19.16 8.68 -18.94
C PHE A 377 17.71 9.09 -19.19
N ASN A 378 17.11 9.72 -18.18
CA ASN A 378 15.70 10.05 -18.14
C ASN A 378 15.51 11.55 -17.89
N GLN A 379 14.56 12.15 -18.60
CA GLN A 379 14.06 13.50 -18.37
C GLN A 379 12.54 13.47 -18.31
N LYS A 380 11.94 14.24 -17.41
CA LYS A 380 10.50 14.32 -17.23
C LYS A 380 10.08 15.74 -16.85
N LEU A 381 9.05 16.24 -17.53
CA LEU A 381 8.37 17.49 -17.20
C LEU A 381 6.91 17.19 -16.90
N ASP A 382 6.44 17.57 -15.71
CA ASP A 382 5.05 17.45 -15.29
C ASP A 382 4.48 18.85 -15.01
N GLY A 383 3.29 19.13 -15.50
CA GLY A 383 2.57 20.38 -15.28
C GLY A 383 1.11 20.11 -14.96
N THR A 384 0.61 20.71 -13.88
CA THR A 384 -0.80 20.65 -13.50
C THR A 384 -1.34 22.06 -13.29
N LEU A 385 -2.41 22.39 -14.01
CA LEU A 385 -3.19 23.61 -13.85
C LEU A 385 -4.55 23.25 -13.26
N SER A 386 -4.87 23.83 -12.10
CA SER A 386 -6.16 23.66 -11.43
C SER A 386 -6.92 24.98 -11.43
N MET A 387 -8.18 24.96 -11.88
CA MET A 387 -9.01 26.14 -12.06
C MET A 387 -10.40 25.89 -11.48
N ARG A 388 -10.84 26.75 -10.56
CA ARG A 388 -12.24 26.83 -10.18
C ARG A 388 -12.96 27.77 -11.14
N LEU A 389 -13.72 27.24 -12.10
CA LEU A 389 -14.39 28.07 -13.11
C LEU A 389 -15.44 28.98 -12.46
N ASP A 390 -16.25 28.39 -11.58
CA ASP A 390 -17.28 29.03 -10.76
C ASP A 390 -17.47 28.27 -9.42
N SER A 391 -18.45 28.64 -8.59
CA SER A 391 -18.70 27.97 -7.29
C SER A 391 -19.15 26.50 -7.40
N SER A 392 -19.59 26.09 -8.58
CA SER A 392 -20.14 24.78 -8.92
C SER A 392 -19.26 23.95 -9.85
N SER A 393 -18.17 24.48 -10.41
CA SER A 393 -17.38 23.80 -11.44
C SER A 393 -15.87 23.98 -11.28
N THR A 394 -15.16 22.88 -11.53
CA THR A 394 -13.70 22.79 -11.48
C THR A 394 -13.15 22.16 -12.76
N LEU A 395 -12.03 22.67 -13.23
CA LEU A 395 -11.25 22.14 -14.35
C LEU A 395 -9.82 21.90 -13.86
N LYS A 396 -9.29 20.72 -14.16
CA LYS A 396 -7.91 20.34 -13.90
C LYS A 396 -7.29 19.82 -15.19
N LEU A 397 -6.21 20.45 -15.61
CA LEU A 397 -5.43 20.07 -16.78
C LEU A 397 -4.07 19.57 -16.30
N THR A 398 -3.68 18.39 -16.72
CA THR A 398 -2.37 17.81 -16.42
C THR A 398 -1.69 17.41 -17.71
N VAL A 399 -0.43 17.79 -17.84
CA VAL A 399 0.43 17.40 -18.95
C VAL A 399 1.71 16.80 -18.39
N SER A 400 2.18 15.73 -18.99
CA SER A 400 3.49 15.16 -18.69
C SER A 400 4.19 14.73 -19.97
N GLY A 401 5.48 15.06 -20.05
CA GLY A 401 6.36 14.64 -21.13
C GLY A 401 7.58 13.94 -20.55
N SER A 402 8.03 12.86 -21.18
CA SER A 402 9.23 12.14 -20.81
C SER A 402 10.09 11.78 -22.02
N LEU A 403 11.40 11.81 -21.81
CA LEU A 403 12.41 11.32 -22.74
C LEU A 403 13.31 10.36 -21.98
N LYS A 404 13.56 9.20 -22.54
CA LYS A 404 14.38 8.15 -21.94
C LYS A 404 15.29 7.56 -23.01
N ASN A 405 16.58 7.55 -22.76
CA ASN A 405 17.57 6.85 -23.57
C ASN A 405 18.13 5.70 -22.73
N ASN A 406 18.26 4.51 -23.31
CA ASN A 406 18.85 3.35 -22.65
C ASN A 406 19.79 2.61 -23.57
N ASP A 407 20.93 2.25 -22.99
CA ASP A 407 21.91 1.35 -23.57
C ASP A 407 22.05 0.15 -22.65
N SER A 408 22.06 -1.05 -23.22
CA SER A 408 22.30 -2.27 -22.48
C SER A 408 23.18 -3.23 -23.25
N THR A 409 24.02 -3.95 -22.51
CA THR A 409 24.81 -5.07 -23.02
C THR A 409 24.67 -6.23 -22.04
N ASP A 410 24.25 -7.38 -22.55
CA ASP A 410 24.13 -8.61 -21.80
C ASP A 410 24.93 -9.73 -22.46
N ASP A 411 25.92 -10.24 -21.75
CA ASP A 411 26.70 -11.41 -22.13
C ASP A 411 26.26 -12.62 -21.30
N TYR A 412 25.93 -13.71 -21.98
CA TYR A 412 25.48 -14.95 -21.39
C TYR A 412 26.43 -16.10 -21.76
N GLU A 413 26.78 -16.89 -20.76
CA GLU A 413 27.27 -18.26 -20.94
C GLU A 413 26.27 -19.22 -20.28
N SER A 414 25.68 -20.11 -21.06
CA SER A 414 24.67 -21.05 -20.58
C SER A 414 25.03 -22.50 -20.90
N SER A 415 24.58 -23.41 -20.06
CA SER A 415 24.64 -24.84 -20.36
C SER A 415 23.50 -25.58 -19.69
N THR A 416 22.96 -26.59 -20.37
CA THR A 416 22.01 -27.53 -19.79
C THR A 416 22.63 -28.91 -19.77
N GLN A 417 22.54 -29.60 -18.63
CA GLN A 417 23.00 -30.96 -18.41
C GLN A 417 21.82 -31.88 -18.12
N ARG A 418 21.91 -33.12 -18.60
CA ARG A 418 21.00 -34.22 -18.26
C ARG A 418 21.33 -34.75 -16.85
N GLU A 419 20.49 -35.63 -16.34
CA GLU A 419 20.65 -36.28 -15.04
C GLU A 419 21.98 -37.06 -14.90
N ASP A 420 22.51 -37.60 -16.00
CA ASP A 420 23.81 -38.29 -16.06
C ASP A 420 25.02 -37.32 -16.15
N ASN A 421 24.78 -36.01 -16.04
CA ASN A 421 25.75 -34.92 -16.23
C ASN A 421 26.29 -34.74 -17.67
N SER A 422 25.79 -35.49 -18.66
CA SER A 422 26.07 -35.20 -20.06
C SER A 422 25.45 -33.86 -20.47
N PHE A 423 26.09 -33.12 -21.36
CA PHE A 423 25.57 -31.85 -21.82
C PHE A 423 24.46 -32.08 -22.85
N LEU A 424 23.36 -31.37 -22.67
CA LEU A 424 22.26 -31.28 -23.62
C LEU A 424 22.53 -30.14 -24.61
N ASN A 425 22.92 -28.97 -24.09
CA ASN A 425 23.33 -27.83 -24.89
C ASN A 425 24.35 -26.95 -24.15
N ARG A 426 25.07 -26.13 -24.92
CA ARG A 426 25.92 -25.04 -24.44
C ARG A 426 25.71 -23.82 -25.32
N GLY A 427 25.61 -22.65 -24.72
CA GLY A 427 25.33 -21.40 -25.40
C GLY A 427 26.28 -20.29 -24.98
N LYS A 428 26.70 -19.49 -25.95
CA LYS A 428 27.18 -18.12 -25.71
C LYS A 428 26.25 -17.16 -26.42
N ARG A 429 25.88 -16.06 -25.77
CA ARG A 429 25.01 -15.05 -26.36
C ARG A 429 25.39 -13.66 -25.87
N THR A 430 25.60 -12.73 -26.79
CA THR A 430 25.78 -11.31 -26.52
C THR A 430 24.60 -10.56 -27.12
N ILE A 431 23.97 -9.69 -26.34
CA ILE A 431 22.88 -8.82 -26.77
C ILE A 431 23.27 -7.38 -26.46
N ASN A 432 23.34 -6.55 -27.49
CA ASN A 432 23.48 -5.10 -27.33
C ASN A 432 22.18 -4.45 -27.75
N ASN A 433 21.67 -3.51 -26.95
CA ASN A 433 20.50 -2.71 -27.31
C ASN A 433 20.76 -1.24 -27.00
N GLU A 434 20.33 -0.38 -27.91
CA GLU A 434 20.21 1.06 -27.74
C GLU A 434 18.76 1.43 -28.04
N SER A 435 18.14 2.24 -27.18
CA SER A 435 16.73 2.59 -27.31
C SER A 435 16.45 4.00 -26.84
N ASP A 436 15.65 4.71 -27.63
CA ASP A 436 15.07 5.99 -27.30
C ASP A 436 13.55 5.84 -27.11
N GLU A 437 13.06 6.37 -26.01
CA GLU A 437 11.66 6.39 -25.67
C GLU A 437 11.19 7.83 -25.47
N LYS A 438 10.07 8.17 -26.10
CA LYS A 438 9.37 9.45 -25.95
C LYS A 438 7.97 9.18 -25.43
N GLY A 439 7.63 9.80 -24.32
CA GLY A 439 6.31 9.71 -23.69
C GLY A 439 5.63 11.07 -23.63
N PHE A 440 4.34 11.11 -23.92
CA PHE A 440 3.49 12.28 -23.67
C PHE A 440 2.15 11.84 -23.12
N ASN A 441 1.68 12.49 -22.07
CA ASN A 441 0.34 12.30 -21.53
C ASN A 441 -0.32 13.66 -21.32
N ALA A 442 -1.58 13.77 -21.67
CA ALA A 442 -2.43 14.91 -21.37
C ALA A 442 -3.75 14.43 -20.80
N THR A 443 -4.18 15.03 -19.69
CA THR A 443 -5.44 14.71 -19.02
C THR A 443 -6.19 16.00 -18.76
N ALA A 444 -7.49 16.00 -19.08
CA ALA A 444 -8.42 17.05 -18.76
C ALA A 444 -9.57 16.48 -17.93
N PHE A 445 -9.65 16.89 -16.67
CA PHE A 445 -10.73 16.54 -15.76
C PHE A 445 -11.61 17.76 -15.52
N TRP A 446 -12.89 17.63 -15.83
CA TRP A 446 -13.90 18.64 -15.56
C TRP A 446 -15.01 18.05 -14.72
N ALA A 447 -15.46 18.81 -13.72
CA ALA A 447 -16.59 18.43 -12.88
C ALA A 447 -17.53 19.61 -12.65
N LYS A 448 -18.84 19.34 -12.57
CA LYS A 448 -19.88 20.33 -12.30
C LYS A 448 -20.98 19.81 -11.38
N LYS A 449 -21.31 20.61 -10.36
CA LYS A 449 -22.49 20.43 -9.49
C LYS A 449 -23.70 21.02 -10.18
N LEU A 450 -24.77 20.24 -10.29
CA LEU A 450 -26.04 20.67 -10.86
C LEU A 450 -26.98 21.19 -9.75
N LYS A 451 -28.13 21.78 -10.14
CA LYS A 451 -29.04 22.46 -9.21
C LYS A 451 -29.51 21.58 -8.04
N LYS A 452 -29.72 20.28 -8.27
CA LYS A 452 -30.14 19.31 -7.24
C LYS A 452 -28.91 18.87 -6.44
N LYS A 453 -28.95 19.01 -5.10
CA LYS A 453 -27.86 18.58 -4.21
C LYS A 453 -27.53 17.10 -4.42
N GLY A 454 -26.25 16.79 -4.69
CA GLY A 454 -25.77 15.44 -4.98
C GLY A 454 -25.86 15.04 -6.46
N ARG A 455 -26.44 15.89 -7.32
CA ARG A 455 -26.46 15.69 -8.77
C ARG A 455 -25.23 16.33 -9.40
N THR A 456 -24.46 15.54 -10.14
CA THR A 456 -23.19 15.99 -10.71
C THR A 456 -22.94 15.37 -12.07
N VAL A 457 -22.11 16.05 -12.86
CA VAL A 457 -21.50 15.54 -14.08
C VAL A 457 -19.99 15.71 -13.94
N SER A 458 -19.24 14.68 -14.29
CA SER A 458 -17.79 14.75 -14.47
C SER A 458 -17.41 14.12 -15.79
N VAL A 459 -16.37 14.67 -16.40
CA VAL A 459 -15.79 14.17 -17.64
C VAL A 459 -14.28 14.17 -17.47
N ASN A 460 -13.69 13.01 -17.66
CA ASN A 460 -12.25 12.82 -17.74
C ASN A 460 -11.88 12.46 -19.17
N VAL A 461 -10.93 13.18 -19.75
CA VAL A 461 -10.38 12.88 -21.08
C VAL A 461 -8.88 12.73 -20.93
N LYS A 462 -8.34 11.63 -21.45
CA LYS A 462 -6.91 11.34 -21.41
C LYS A 462 -6.44 10.97 -22.81
N GLN A 463 -5.31 11.54 -23.19
CA GLN A 463 -4.56 11.17 -24.38
C GLN A 463 -3.15 10.80 -23.94
N SER A 464 -2.64 9.66 -24.41
CA SER A 464 -1.24 9.30 -24.25
C SER A 464 -0.61 8.85 -25.56
N PHE A 465 0.67 9.15 -25.70
CA PHE A 465 1.53 8.69 -26.77
C PHE A 465 2.81 8.13 -26.14
N LYS A 466 3.27 7.01 -26.68
CA LYS A 466 4.56 6.43 -26.36
C LYS A 466 5.18 5.91 -27.64
N GLU A 467 6.35 6.44 -27.96
CA GLU A 467 7.17 6.01 -29.08
C GLU A 467 8.45 5.40 -28.52
N THR A 468 8.85 4.26 -29.06
CA THR A 468 10.09 3.58 -28.71
C THR A 468 10.77 3.18 -30.01
N THR A 469 11.92 3.79 -30.27
CA THR A 469 12.81 3.43 -31.36
C THR A 469 14.05 2.80 -30.78
N GLY A 470 14.55 1.74 -31.39
CA GLY A 470 15.76 1.10 -30.88
C GLY A 470 16.45 0.25 -31.92
N THR A 471 17.73 0.04 -31.67
CA THR A 471 18.60 -0.81 -32.48
C THR A 471 19.35 -1.77 -31.58
N GLY A 472 19.75 -2.91 -32.11
CA GLY A 472 20.51 -3.87 -31.32
C GLY A 472 21.21 -4.93 -32.15
N PHE A 473 22.14 -5.61 -31.51
CA PHE A 473 22.85 -6.74 -32.08
C PHE A 473 22.59 -7.99 -31.24
N LEU A 474 22.33 -9.10 -31.90
CA LEU A 474 22.23 -10.42 -31.30
C LEU A 474 23.30 -11.31 -31.92
N ASN A 475 24.30 -11.67 -31.13
CA ASN A 475 25.27 -12.68 -31.48
C ASN A 475 25.08 -13.89 -30.57
N SER A 476 24.83 -15.07 -31.13
CA SER A 476 24.66 -16.28 -30.37
C SER A 476 25.27 -17.49 -31.07
N LYS A 477 25.90 -18.35 -30.29
CA LYS A 477 26.37 -19.67 -30.69
C LYS A 477 25.80 -20.70 -29.72
N ASN A 478 24.94 -21.59 -30.20
CA ASN A 478 24.37 -22.68 -29.41
C ASN A 478 24.79 -24.03 -29.99
N GLU A 479 25.49 -24.83 -29.20
CA GLU A 479 25.90 -26.20 -29.52
C GLU A 479 24.96 -27.19 -28.83
N PHE A 480 24.32 -28.05 -29.61
CA PHE A 480 23.50 -29.15 -29.13
C PHE A 480 24.33 -30.43 -29.12
N LEU A 481 24.28 -31.19 -28.04
CA LEU A 481 25.10 -32.39 -27.88
C LEU A 481 24.24 -33.62 -27.69
N ASN A 482 24.62 -34.72 -28.34
CA ASN A 482 24.01 -36.02 -28.12
C ASN A 482 24.44 -36.63 -26.78
N ILE A 483 23.91 -37.80 -26.45
CA ILE A 483 24.21 -38.50 -25.19
C ILE A 483 25.68 -38.94 -25.05
N GLN A 484 26.46 -38.98 -26.15
CA GLN A 484 27.91 -39.21 -26.14
C GLN A 484 28.73 -37.91 -26.03
N ASN A 485 28.10 -36.77 -25.72
CA ASN A 485 28.71 -35.44 -25.71
C ASN A 485 29.38 -35.05 -27.03
N LYS A 486 28.92 -35.59 -28.17
CA LYS A 486 29.35 -35.13 -29.49
C LYS A 486 28.39 -34.06 -29.99
N PRO A 487 28.88 -33.00 -30.66
CA PRO A 487 28.02 -32.02 -31.30
C PRO A 487 27.07 -32.72 -32.28
N ASP A 488 25.78 -32.57 -32.04
CA ASP A 488 24.71 -33.02 -32.92
C ASP A 488 24.36 -31.92 -33.92
N SER A 489 24.22 -30.68 -33.44
CA SER A 489 24.06 -29.50 -34.27
C SER A 489 24.64 -28.25 -33.61
N THR A 490 24.92 -27.23 -34.41
CA THR A 490 25.33 -25.91 -33.91
C THR A 490 24.55 -24.84 -34.65
N VAL A 491 23.93 -23.94 -33.89
CA VAL A 491 23.17 -22.80 -34.41
C VAL A 491 23.96 -21.53 -34.14
N TYR A 492 24.29 -20.82 -35.22
CA TYR A 492 24.89 -19.49 -35.17
C TYR A 492 23.83 -18.45 -35.53
N ILE A 493 23.71 -17.41 -34.72
CA ILE A 493 22.86 -16.26 -34.97
C ILE A 493 23.75 -15.03 -34.88
N ASP A 494 23.79 -14.24 -35.94
CA ASP A 494 24.49 -12.96 -35.97
C ASP A 494 23.58 -11.96 -36.70
N GLN A 495 22.84 -11.18 -35.91
CA GLN A 495 21.76 -10.34 -36.42
C GLN A 495 21.85 -8.91 -35.91
N TYR A 496 21.57 -7.98 -36.82
CA TYR A 496 21.24 -6.60 -36.49
C TYR A 496 19.72 -6.44 -36.43
N LYS A 497 19.20 -5.80 -35.40
CA LYS A 497 17.77 -5.63 -35.18
C LYS A 497 17.41 -4.16 -35.05
N THR A 498 16.29 -3.79 -35.66
CA THR A 498 15.69 -2.46 -35.51
C THR A 498 14.28 -2.59 -34.98
N SER A 499 13.85 -1.66 -34.14
CA SER A 499 12.48 -1.60 -33.63
C SER A 499 11.96 -0.18 -33.70
N ASP A 500 10.73 -0.04 -34.19
CA ASP A 500 9.94 1.17 -34.15
C ASP A 500 8.55 0.79 -33.65
N ILE A 501 8.26 1.22 -32.43
CA ILE A 501 7.02 0.90 -31.72
C ILE A 501 6.35 2.21 -31.35
N PHE A 502 5.15 2.42 -31.86
CA PHE A 502 4.32 3.55 -31.51
C PHE A 502 3.03 3.06 -30.84
N LYS A 503 2.65 3.69 -29.73
CA LYS A 503 1.41 3.43 -29.00
C LYS A 503 0.70 4.75 -28.74
N SER A 504 -0.57 4.81 -29.09
CA SER A 504 -1.48 5.92 -28.80
C SER A 504 -2.69 5.39 -28.07
N SER A 505 -3.02 5.97 -26.92
CA SER A 505 -4.28 5.68 -26.24
C SER A 505 -5.08 6.97 -26.05
N PHE A 506 -6.34 6.93 -26.48
CA PHE A 506 -7.33 7.95 -26.17
C PHE A 506 -8.39 7.31 -25.29
N SER A 507 -8.64 7.89 -24.12
CA SER A 507 -9.69 7.43 -23.23
C SER A 507 -10.56 8.57 -22.73
N THR A 508 -11.85 8.29 -22.64
CA THR A 508 -12.82 9.18 -22.01
C THR A 508 -13.56 8.42 -20.93
N ASN A 509 -13.97 9.13 -19.88
CA ASN A 509 -14.90 8.64 -18.88
C ASN A 509 -15.83 9.77 -18.47
N ALA A 510 -17.10 9.64 -18.82
CA ALA A 510 -18.16 10.54 -18.39
C ALA A 510 -18.97 9.86 -17.30
N THR A 511 -19.12 10.56 -16.17
CA THR A 511 -19.90 10.08 -15.03
C THR A 511 -21.02 11.05 -14.73
N TYR A 512 -22.24 10.49 -14.63
CA TYR A 512 -23.42 11.21 -14.21
C TYR A 512 -23.95 10.61 -12.92
N THR A 513 -24.23 11.46 -11.95
CA THR A 513 -24.76 11.02 -10.67
C THR A 513 -26.13 11.62 -10.41
N GLU A 514 -27.11 10.78 -10.13
CA GLU A 514 -28.49 11.16 -9.80
C GLU A 514 -28.84 10.74 -8.36
N PRO A 515 -29.08 11.68 -7.45
CA PRO A 515 -29.59 11.36 -6.11
C PRO A 515 -31.08 11.00 -6.21
N ILE A 516 -31.41 9.71 -6.19
CA ILE A 516 -32.80 9.21 -6.22
C ILE A 516 -33.50 9.58 -4.91
N SER A 517 -32.81 9.44 -3.77
CA SER A 517 -33.29 9.84 -2.44
C SER A 517 -32.15 10.43 -1.60
N LYS A 518 -32.40 10.75 -0.32
CA LYS A 518 -31.34 11.15 0.61
C LYS A 518 -30.35 10.03 0.91
N ALA A 519 -30.75 8.78 0.71
CA ALA A 519 -29.97 7.58 1.00
C ALA A 519 -29.48 6.86 -0.26
N LEU A 520 -30.14 7.02 -1.41
CA LEU A 520 -29.81 6.28 -2.63
C LEU A 520 -29.40 7.22 -3.76
N ALA A 521 -28.27 6.94 -4.39
CA ALA A 521 -27.83 7.58 -5.62
C ALA A 521 -27.53 6.55 -6.71
N LEU A 522 -27.87 6.89 -7.95
CA LEU A 522 -27.49 6.16 -9.15
C LEU A 522 -26.27 6.85 -9.77
N VAL A 523 -25.26 6.07 -10.14
CA VAL A 523 -24.05 6.51 -10.85
C VAL A 523 -24.00 5.79 -12.19
N LEU A 524 -24.09 6.56 -13.27
CA LEU A 524 -23.94 6.10 -14.65
C LEU A 524 -22.55 6.48 -15.13
N ASN A 525 -21.82 5.52 -15.69
CA ASN A 525 -20.49 5.74 -16.24
C ASN A 525 -20.49 5.29 -17.70
N TYR A 526 -19.93 6.10 -18.58
CA TYR A 526 -19.66 5.70 -19.95
C TYR A 526 -18.27 6.18 -20.37
N GLY A 527 -17.48 5.27 -20.91
CA GLY A 527 -16.13 5.58 -21.36
C GLY A 527 -15.77 4.92 -22.67
N LEU A 528 -15.17 5.70 -23.56
CA LEU A 528 -14.66 5.26 -24.85
C LEU A 528 -13.14 5.14 -24.74
N ASN A 529 -12.58 3.97 -25.06
CA ASN A 529 -11.14 3.79 -25.17
C ASN A 529 -10.77 3.41 -26.62
N LEU A 530 -9.83 4.14 -27.21
CA LEU A 530 -9.24 3.83 -28.50
C LEU A 530 -7.72 3.65 -28.30
N ASN A 531 -7.26 2.41 -28.43
CA ASN A 531 -5.85 2.09 -28.39
C ASN A 531 -5.38 1.75 -29.79
N ASN A 532 -4.41 2.50 -30.29
CA ASN A 532 -3.72 2.23 -31.53
C ASN A 532 -2.27 1.90 -31.21
N SER A 533 -1.73 0.87 -31.86
CA SER A 533 -0.30 0.61 -31.79
C SER A 533 0.24 0.09 -33.10
N SER A 534 1.47 0.46 -33.42
CA SER A 534 2.28 -0.18 -34.44
C SER A 534 3.53 -0.77 -33.81
N SER A 535 3.96 -1.92 -34.33
CA SER A 535 5.22 -2.57 -33.99
C SER A 535 5.86 -3.00 -35.28
N ASN A 536 6.93 -2.32 -35.66
CA ASN A 536 7.77 -2.68 -36.79
C ASN A 536 9.12 -3.12 -36.22
N LYS A 537 9.37 -4.42 -36.17
CA LYS A 537 10.65 -4.99 -35.75
C LYS A 537 11.25 -5.72 -36.93
N LYS A 538 12.50 -5.40 -37.26
CA LYS A 538 13.22 -6.06 -38.35
C LYS A 538 14.46 -6.73 -37.79
N SER A 539 14.75 -7.91 -38.30
CA SER A 539 15.98 -8.64 -38.04
C SER A 539 16.72 -8.81 -39.36
N PHE A 540 18.02 -8.50 -39.39
CA PHE A 540 18.85 -8.58 -40.58
C PHE A 540 20.03 -9.52 -40.32
N ASN A 541 20.23 -10.51 -41.20
CA ASN A 541 21.40 -11.37 -41.26
C ASN A 541 22.52 -10.70 -42.07
N LYS A 542 23.73 -11.22 -41.96
CA LYS A 542 24.86 -10.81 -42.81
C LYS A 542 24.71 -11.34 -44.23
N ASP A 543 24.89 -10.46 -45.21
CA ASP A 543 25.03 -10.82 -46.61
C ASP A 543 26.40 -11.47 -46.90
N ILE A 544 26.62 -11.90 -48.15
CA ILE A 544 27.85 -12.59 -48.60
C ILE A 544 29.11 -11.72 -48.41
N ILE A 545 28.96 -10.38 -48.32
CA ILE A 545 30.04 -9.41 -48.17
C ILE A 545 30.21 -8.99 -46.69
N GLY A 546 29.33 -9.46 -45.80
CA GLY A 546 29.39 -9.26 -44.35
C GLY A 546 28.58 -8.09 -43.82
N ASN A 547 27.75 -7.43 -44.64
CA ASN A 547 26.88 -6.33 -44.21
C ASN A 547 25.49 -6.84 -43.79
N TYR A 548 24.83 -6.18 -42.83
CA TYR A 548 23.50 -6.55 -42.36
C TYR A 548 22.38 -6.07 -43.29
N ASN A 549 22.33 -6.60 -44.51
CA ASN A 549 21.34 -6.22 -45.53
C ASN A 549 20.32 -7.32 -45.84
N ASP A 550 20.54 -8.55 -45.38
CA ASP A 550 19.65 -9.69 -45.65
C ASP A 550 18.51 -9.71 -44.63
N LEU A 551 17.30 -9.32 -45.02
CA LEU A 551 16.15 -9.29 -44.12
C LEU A 551 15.70 -10.70 -43.76
N ASP A 552 15.73 -11.01 -42.47
CA ASP A 552 15.18 -12.25 -41.93
C ASP A 552 13.66 -12.08 -41.76
N GLU A 553 12.89 -12.55 -42.74
CA GLU A 553 11.43 -12.48 -42.74
C GLU A 553 10.79 -13.30 -41.59
N GLU A 554 11.44 -14.37 -41.12
CA GLU A 554 10.90 -15.24 -40.07
C GLU A 554 10.87 -14.52 -38.71
N TYR A 555 11.88 -13.70 -38.43
CA TYR A 555 12.03 -12.96 -37.15
C TYR A 555 11.78 -11.46 -37.28
N SER A 556 11.16 -11.03 -38.38
CA SER A 556 10.67 -9.67 -38.59
C SER A 556 9.15 -9.59 -38.42
N ASN A 557 8.63 -8.42 -38.03
CA ASN A 557 7.19 -8.17 -37.95
C ASN A 557 6.84 -6.71 -38.22
N ASN A 558 5.61 -6.48 -38.69
CA ASN A 558 5.06 -5.16 -38.96
C ASN A 558 3.57 -5.18 -38.67
N PHE A 559 3.25 -5.12 -37.39
CA PHE A 559 1.88 -5.16 -36.90
C PHE A 559 1.30 -3.76 -36.76
N LYS A 560 0.05 -3.59 -37.23
CA LYS A 560 -0.81 -2.46 -36.87
C LYS A 560 -2.03 -2.97 -36.14
N MET A 561 -2.25 -2.46 -34.94
CA MET A 561 -3.33 -2.87 -34.05
C MET A 561 -4.20 -1.67 -33.70
N THR A 562 -5.51 -1.85 -33.82
CA THR A 562 -6.53 -0.92 -33.36
C THR A 562 -7.50 -1.66 -32.46
N GLN A 563 -7.69 -1.15 -31.26
CA GLN A 563 -8.64 -1.63 -30.29
C GLN A 563 -9.59 -0.51 -29.89
N LEU A 564 -10.88 -0.73 -30.10
CA LEU A 564 -11.95 0.15 -29.65
C LEU A 564 -12.72 -0.53 -28.52
N SER A 565 -12.79 0.09 -27.36
CA SER A 565 -13.55 -0.43 -26.21
C SER A 565 -14.63 0.56 -25.79
N ASN A 566 -15.85 0.08 -25.66
CA ASN A 566 -16.98 0.82 -25.10
C ASN A 566 -17.27 0.29 -23.70
N ASN A 567 -17.11 1.14 -22.70
CA ASN A 567 -17.31 0.79 -21.31
C ASN A 567 -18.59 1.46 -20.81
N ALA A 568 -19.57 0.69 -20.38
CA ALA A 568 -20.77 1.19 -19.74
C ALA A 568 -20.85 0.62 -18.32
N GLY A 569 -21.05 1.48 -17.34
CA GLY A 569 -21.15 1.10 -15.93
C GLY A 569 -22.41 1.66 -15.29
N LEU A 570 -23.04 0.84 -14.47
CA LEU A 570 -24.23 1.20 -13.69
C LEU A 570 -23.99 0.80 -12.25
N ASN A 571 -23.94 1.79 -11.35
CA ASN A 571 -23.71 1.57 -9.93
C ASN A 571 -24.78 2.26 -9.09
N PHE A 572 -25.23 1.59 -8.03
CA PHE A 572 -26.11 2.14 -7.01
C PHE A 572 -25.30 2.35 -5.73
N ASN A 573 -25.35 3.55 -5.18
CA ASN A 573 -24.77 3.88 -3.89
C ASN A 573 -25.90 4.12 -2.88
N TYR A 574 -26.05 3.19 -1.95
CA TYR A 574 -26.99 3.27 -0.85
C TYR A 574 -26.26 3.57 0.46
N ARG A 575 -26.65 4.65 1.13
CA ARG A 575 -26.08 5.12 2.39
C ARG A 575 -27.18 5.43 3.39
N ALA A 576 -27.28 4.62 4.43
CA ALA A 576 -28.22 4.81 5.53
C ALA A 576 -27.53 4.53 6.87
N GLY A 577 -27.48 5.56 7.73
CA GLY A 577 -26.83 5.47 9.03
C GLY A 577 -25.35 5.08 8.91
N LYS A 578 -25.01 3.90 9.46
CA LYS A 578 -23.65 3.34 9.48
C LYS A 578 -23.32 2.47 8.26
N SER A 579 -24.32 2.12 7.45
CA SER A 579 -24.18 1.21 6.32
C SER A 579 -24.04 1.98 5.01
N ILE A 580 -23.06 1.58 4.21
CA ILE A 580 -22.82 2.02 2.83
C ILE A 580 -22.76 0.76 1.96
N VAL A 581 -23.60 0.70 0.94
CA VAL A 581 -23.63 -0.40 -0.04
C VAL A 581 -23.47 0.21 -1.43
N ILE A 582 -22.42 -0.17 -2.13
CA ILE A 582 -22.21 0.15 -3.53
C ILE A 582 -22.32 -1.16 -4.29
N PHE A 583 -23.28 -1.28 -5.19
CA PHE A 583 -23.40 -2.48 -6.03
C PHE A 583 -23.69 -2.07 -7.47
N GLY A 584 -23.18 -2.85 -8.40
CA GLY A 584 -23.32 -2.50 -9.80
C GLY A 584 -22.58 -3.45 -10.72
N THR A 585 -22.51 -3.05 -11.98
CA THR A 585 -21.85 -3.83 -13.01
C THR A 585 -21.26 -2.92 -14.06
N ARG A 586 -20.19 -3.40 -14.68
CA ARG A 586 -19.58 -2.80 -15.87
C ARG A 586 -19.62 -3.81 -17.01
N LEU A 587 -20.04 -3.32 -18.17
CA LEU A 587 -19.92 -4.00 -19.44
C LEU A 587 -18.83 -3.31 -20.26
N ASN A 588 -17.92 -4.09 -20.83
CA ASN A 588 -16.88 -3.59 -21.70
C ASN A 588 -16.92 -4.37 -23.02
N ALA A 589 -17.41 -3.71 -24.07
CA ALA A 589 -17.45 -4.25 -25.42
C ALA A 589 -16.18 -3.83 -26.17
N VAL A 590 -15.30 -4.79 -26.45
CA VAL A 590 -14.02 -4.59 -27.11
C VAL A 590 -14.11 -5.09 -28.55
N ARG A 591 -13.68 -4.27 -29.50
CA ARG A 591 -13.41 -4.66 -30.89
C ARG A 591 -11.94 -4.49 -31.18
N PHE A 592 -11.33 -5.57 -31.65
CA PHE A 592 -9.91 -5.69 -31.92
C PHE A 592 -9.70 -5.96 -33.40
N LYS A 593 -8.77 -5.22 -34.02
CA LYS A 593 -8.28 -5.46 -35.36
C LYS A 593 -6.76 -5.38 -35.34
N GLN A 594 -6.08 -6.46 -35.72
CA GLN A 594 -4.65 -6.47 -35.98
C GLN A 594 -4.44 -6.81 -37.45
N VAL A 595 -3.55 -6.07 -38.10
CA VAL A 595 -3.09 -6.33 -39.47
C VAL A 595 -1.60 -6.62 -39.39
N ASP A 596 -1.19 -7.75 -39.92
CA ASP A 596 0.19 -8.04 -40.24
C ASP A 596 0.46 -7.53 -41.66
N LEU A 597 1.31 -6.51 -41.78
CA LEU A 597 1.65 -5.94 -43.07
C LEU A 597 2.71 -6.75 -43.84
N TYR A 598 3.39 -7.70 -43.18
CA TYR A 598 4.32 -8.60 -43.87
C TYR A 598 3.56 -9.73 -44.57
N GLU A 599 2.69 -10.43 -43.83
CA GLU A 599 1.94 -11.60 -44.32
C GLU A 599 0.59 -11.21 -44.99
N ASP A 600 0.26 -9.92 -45.04
CA ASP A 600 -1.04 -9.36 -45.46
C ASP A 600 -2.25 -10.07 -44.79
N THR A 601 -2.09 -10.43 -43.51
CA THR A 601 -3.15 -11.08 -42.75
C THR A 601 -3.86 -10.10 -41.84
N THR A 602 -5.18 -10.28 -41.67
CA THR A 602 -5.97 -9.46 -40.75
C THR A 602 -6.71 -10.34 -39.75
N LEU A 603 -6.41 -10.15 -38.47
CA LEU A 603 -7.17 -10.75 -37.37
C LEU A 603 -8.19 -9.75 -36.81
N LYS A 604 -9.45 -10.17 -36.75
CA LYS A 604 -10.53 -9.42 -36.08
C LYS A 604 -11.12 -10.25 -34.97
N ARG A 605 -11.29 -9.64 -33.79
CA ARG A 605 -12.00 -10.25 -32.67
C ARG A 605 -12.90 -9.24 -31.97
N SER A 606 -13.98 -9.73 -31.40
CA SER A 606 -14.91 -8.93 -30.61
C SER A 606 -15.27 -9.65 -29.33
N PHE A 607 -15.25 -8.93 -28.22
CA PHE A 607 -15.49 -9.49 -26.90
C PHE A 607 -16.45 -8.60 -26.12
N ILE A 608 -17.22 -9.21 -25.22
CA ILE A 608 -18.00 -8.51 -24.21
C ILE A 608 -17.52 -9.03 -22.86
N ASN A 609 -16.90 -8.15 -22.09
CA ASN A 609 -16.46 -8.44 -20.73
C ASN A 609 -17.52 -7.95 -19.76
N TRP A 610 -17.83 -8.79 -18.77
CA TRP A 610 -18.79 -8.48 -17.72
C TRP A 610 -18.06 -8.47 -16.38
N SER A 611 -18.18 -7.36 -15.67
CA SER A 611 -17.51 -7.15 -14.38
C SER A 611 -18.53 -6.71 -13.32
N PRO A 612 -19.18 -7.65 -12.63
CA PRO A 612 -20.05 -7.33 -11.49
C PRO A 612 -19.21 -6.92 -10.27
N GLN A 613 -19.73 -5.98 -9.48
CA GLN A 613 -19.07 -5.53 -8.26
C GLN A 613 -20.06 -5.24 -7.14
N VAL A 614 -19.66 -5.56 -5.91
CA VAL A 614 -20.38 -5.25 -4.68
C VAL A 614 -19.38 -4.82 -3.62
N ASN A 615 -19.62 -3.68 -3.00
CA ASN A 615 -18.84 -3.15 -1.89
C ASN A 615 -19.81 -2.79 -0.75
N TYR A 616 -19.72 -3.53 0.34
CA TYR A 616 -20.43 -3.26 1.58
C TYR A 616 -19.46 -2.67 2.60
N SER A 617 -19.82 -1.56 3.23
CA SER A 617 -19.04 -0.95 4.31
C SER A 617 -19.95 -0.61 5.49
N TYR A 618 -19.59 -1.07 6.67
CA TYR A 618 -20.29 -0.80 7.92
C TYR A 618 -19.36 -0.08 8.90
N ASN A 619 -19.68 1.17 9.20
CA ASN A 619 -18.89 2.03 10.08
C ASN A 619 -19.44 1.95 11.51
N PHE A 620 -18.92 1.03 12.34
CA PHE A 620 -19.33 0.90 13.75
C PHE A 620 -19.12 2.21 14.52
N SER A 621 -18.00 2.90 14.25
CA SER A 621 -17.61 4.20 14.79
C SER A 621 -16.76 4.97 13.75
N ARG A 622 -16.22 6.14 14.09
CA ARG A 622 -15.28 6.88 13.21
C ARG A 622 -13.94 6.18 13.03
N SER A 623 -13.60 5.26 13.92
CA SER A 623 -12.31 4.55 13.94
C SER A 623 -12.48 3.04 13.91
N THR A 624 -13.68 2.54 13.65
CA THR A 624 -13.98 1.10 13.53
C THR A 624 -14.89 0.85 12.35
N SER A 625 -14.41 0.10 11.36
CA SER A 625 -15.15 -0.21 10.14
C SER A 625 -14.94 -1.65 9.69
N LEU A 626 -15.96 -2.21 9.03
CA LEU A 626 -15.89 -3.47 8.30
C LEU A 626 -16.24 -3.20 6.85
N ARG A 627 -15.38 -3.60 5.93
CA ARG A 627 -15.62 -3.59 4.49
C ARG A 627 -15.61 -5.03 3.98
N VAL A 628 -16.61 -5.36 3.18
CA VAL A 628 -16.70 -6.62 2.43
C VAL A 628 -16.86 -6.24 0.96
N SER A 629 -16.06 -6.83 0.09
CA SER A 629 -16.05 -6.55 -1.33
C SER A 629 -16.09 -7.83 -2.15
N TYR A 630 -16.77 -7.78 -3.29
CA TYR A 630 -16.77 -8.80 -4.31
C TYR A 630 -16.55 -8.12 -5.66
N ASN A 631 -15.63 -8.66 -6.44
CA ASN A 631 -15.38 -8.25 -7.80
C ASN A 631 -15.27 -9.49 -8.69
N GLY A 632 -16.09 -9.55 -9.73
CA GLY A 632 -15.96 -10.51 -10.81
C GLY A 632 -15.34 -9.83 -12.03
N ASN A 633 -14.46 -10.53 -12.74
CA ASN A 633 -13.88 -10.00 -13.97
C ASN A 633 -13.64 -11.08 -15.02
N THR A 634 -14.04 -10.81 -16.25
CA THR A 634 -13.69 -11.63 -17.42
C THR A 634 -12.28 -11.27 -17.89
N SER A 635 -11.39 -12.27 -18.01
CA SER A 635 -10.08 -12.14 -18.63
C SER A 635 -10.07 -12.85 -19.98
N GLN A 636 -9.73 -12.11 -21.03
CA GLN A 636 -9.65 -12.63 -22.38
C GLN A 636 -8.26 -13.24 -22.65
N PRO A 637 -8.14 -14.25 -23.52
CA PRO A 637 -6.84 -14.76 -23.91
C PRO A 637 -6.00 -13.65 -24.57
N GLY A 638 -4.73 -13.56 -24.20
CA GLY A 638 -3.79 -12.61 -24.79
C GLY A 638 -3.52 -12.93 -26.26
N MET A 639 -3.10 -11.93 -27.03
CA MET A 639 -2.80 -12.11 -28.45
C MET A 639 -1.71 -13.15 -28.69
N GLU A 640 -0.63 -13.11 -27.91
CA GLU A 640 0.48 -14.09 -27.95
C GLU A 640 0.05 -15.51 -27.55
N GLN A 641 -1.04 -15.64 -26.76
CA GLN A 641 -1.60 -16.94 -26.41
C GLN A 641 -2.45 -17.52 -27.55
N ILE A 642 -2.95 -16.68 -28.44
CA ILE A 642 -3.81 -17.05 -29.58
C ILE A 642 -2.97 -17.26 -30.85
N GLN A 643 -2.00 -16.38 -31.10
CA GLN A 643 -1.10 -16.41 -32.24
C GLN A 643 0.35 -16.58 -31.75
N PRO A 644 1.11 -17.55 -32.29
CA PRO A 644 2.51 -17.66 -31.98
C PRO A 644 3.26 -16.42 -32.49
N TYR A 645 4.05 -15.78 -31.62
CA TYR A 645 5.05 -14.83 -32.04
C TYR A 645 6.36 -15.58 -32.30
N ARG A 646 6.98 -15.36 -33.47
CA ARG A 646 8.27 -15.97 -33.83
C ARG A 646 9.40 -15.13 -33.25
N ALA A 647 10.02 -15.62 -32.18
CA ALA A 647 11.21 -15.02 -31.58
C ALA A 647 12.37 -16.02 -31.60
N ASN A 648 13.55 -15.60 -32.05
CA ASN A 648 14.79 -16.38 -32.00
C ASN A 648 15.76 -15.94 -30.90
N THR A 649 15.31 -15.10 -29.98
CA THR A 649 16.14 -14.66 -28.86
C THR A 649 16.58 -15.85 -27.99
N ASP A 650 15.74 -16.89 -27.89
CA ASP A 650 16.10 -18.18 -27.31
C ASP A 650 15.58 -19.35 -28.17
N PRO A 651 16.43 -19.99 -28.99
CA PRO A 651 16.05 -21.14 -29.82
C PRO A 651 15.62 -22.39 -29.04
N LEU A 652 15.91 -22.46 -27.72
CA LEU A 652 15.54 -23.56 -26.85
C LEU A 652 14.10 -23.46 -26.34
N TYR A 653 13.44 -22.32 -26.54
CA TYR A 653 12.11 -22.04 -26.02
C TYR A 653 11.18 -21.44 -27.08
N ILE A 654 10.21 -22.24 -27.54
CA ILE A 654 9.23 -21.85 -28.56
C ILE A 654 7.84 -21.68 -27.93
N VAL A 655 7.16 -20.59 -28.26
CA VAL A 655 5.77 -20.34 -27.86
C VAL A 655 4.82 -20.64 -29.02
N LEU A 656 3.84 -21.50 -28.77
CA LEU A 656 2.77 -21.83 -29.71
C LEU A 656 1.48 -21.12 -29.32
N GLY A 657 0.81 -20.52 -30.30
CA GLY A 657 -0.52 -19.96 -30.12
C GLY A 657 -1.60 -21.05 -30.09
N ASN A 658 -2.73 -20.73 -29.46
CA ASN A 658 -3.95 -21.54 -29.42
C ASN A 658 -5.17 -20.66 -29.77
N PRO A 659 -5.63 -20.72 -31.04
CA PRO A 659 -6.77 -19.94 -31.49
C PRO A 659 -8.10 -20.23 -30.77
N ASN A 660 -8.22 -21.41 -30.15
CA ASN A 660 -9.44 -21.95 -29.54
C ASN A 660 -9.62 -21.54 -28.07
N LEU A 661 -8.76 -20.68 -27.53
CA LEU A 661 -8.87 -20.24 -26.15
C LEU A 661 -10.18 -19.48 -25.91
N SER A 662 -10.87 -19.88 -24.84
CA SER A 662 -12.05 -19.21 -24.30
C SER A 662 -11.65 -18.29 -23.12
N PRO A 663 -12.48 -17.27 -22.82
CA PRO A 663 -12.19 -16.35 -21.72
C PRO A 663 -12.24 -17.06 -20.36
N SER A 664 -11.40 -16.62 -19.43
CA SER A 664 -11.48 -17.03 -18.02
C SER A 664 -12.30 -16.02 -17.21
N PHE A 665 -12.86 -16.45 -16.09
CA PHE A 665 -13.61 -15.58 -15.19
C PHE A 665 -13.06 -15.70 -13.77
N SER A 666 -12.51 -14.60 -13.26
CA SER A 666 -11.92 -14.52 -11.93
C SER A 666 -12.89 -13.87 -10.96
N ASN A 667 -13.06 -14.50 -9.80
CA ASN A 667 -13.83 -14.00 -8.68
C ASN A 667 -12.86 -13.63 -7.56
N SER A 668 -13.04 -12.46 -6.96
CA SER A 668 -12.26 -12.01 -5.81
C SER A 668 -13.18 -11.49 -4.72
N PHE A 669 -13.02 -12.01 -3.52
CA PHE A 669 -13.72 -11.59 -2.31
C PHE A 669 -12.70 -11.00 -1.35
N GLY A 670 -12.93 -9.76 -0.92
CA GLY A 670 -12.10 -9.07 0.05
C GLY A 670 -12.88 -8.77 1.33
N ILE A 671 -12.26 -9.01 2.49
CA ILE A 671 -12.73 -8.53 3.79
C ILE A 671 -11.65 -7.65 4.41
N SER A 672 -12.04 -6.50 4.92
CA SER A 672 -11.16 -5.56 5.60
C SER A 672 -11.89 -5.03 6.84
N TYR A 673 -11.44 -5.45 8.01
CA TYR A 673 -11.87 -4.90 9.28
C TYR A 673 -10.74 -4.06 9.86
N SER A 674 -11.02 -2.81 10.19
CA SER A 674 -10.07 -1.92 10.86
C SER A 674 -10.72 -1.35 12.12
N SER A 675 -9.99 -1.39 13.23
CA SER A 675 -10.43 -0.83 14.50
C SER A 675 -9.25 -0.16 15.20
N PHE A 676 -9.41 1.12 15.52
CA PHE A 676 -8.42 1.92 16.21
C PHE A 676 -9.06 2.62 17.40
N LYS A 677 -8.52 2.39 18.61
CA LYS A 677 -8.92 3.11 19.82
C LYS A 677 -7.79 4.03 20.23
N ILE A 678 -7.97 5.34 20.01
CA ILE A 678 -6.91 6.32 20.17
C ILE A 678 -6.39 6.42 21.61
N LEU A 679 -7.28 6.37 22.61
CA LEU A 679 -6.92 6.59 24.01
C LEU A 679 -6.10 5.44 24.58
N THR A 680 -6.40 4.21 24.16
CA THR A 680 -5.67 3.00 24.58
C THR A 680 -4.59 2.60 23.59
N GLU A 681 -4.42 3.37 22.50
CA GLU A 681 -3.55 3.08 21.35
C GLU A 681 -3.67 1.61 20.89
N GLN A 682 -4.91 1.10 20.83
CA GLN A 682 -5.20 -0.26 20.39
C GLN A 682 -5.56 -0.27 18.90
N VAL A 683 -4.89 -1.12 18.14
CA VAL A 683 -5.15 -1.37 16.71
C VAL A 683 -5.56 -2.82 16.56
N LEU A 684 -6.62 -3.09 15.80
CA LEU A 684 -6.94 -4.42 15.29
C LEU A 684 -7.26 -4.29 13.82
N MET A 685 -6.55 -5.03 12.98
CA MET A 685 -6.81 -5.12 11.55
C MET A 685 -6.92 -6.56 11.14
N VAL A 686 -7.91 -6.85 10.30
CA VAL A 686 -8.11 -8.14 9.67
C VAL A 686 -8.34 -7.89 8.19
N ASN A 687 -7.39 -8.31 7.37
CA ASN A 687 -7.48 -8.22 5.92
C ASN A 687 -7.47 -9.64 5.35
N GLY A 688 -8.52 -10.01 4.64
CA GLY A 688 -8.65 -11.32 4.02
C GLY A 688 -9.00 -11.17 2.53
N ASN A 689 -8.41 -12.01 1.70
CA ASN A 689 -8.77 -12.15 0.30
C ASN A 689 -8.97 -13.63 -0.02
N PHE A 690 -9.97 -13.92 -0.84
CA PHE A 690 -10.23 -15.25 -1.37
C PHE A 690 -10.60 -15.11 -2.84
N GLY A 691 -9.90 -15.84 -3.70
CA GLY A 691 -10.11 -15.78 -5.13
C GLY A 691 -10.14 -17.16 -5.77
N PHE A 692 -10.96 -17.29 -6.82
CA PHE A 692 -10.98 -18.48 -7.67
C PHE A 692 -11.22 -18.10 -9.12
N THR A 693 -10.69 -18.90 -10.04
CA THR A 693 -10.81 -18.64 -11.49
C THR A 693 -11.47 -19.80 -12.20
N SER A 694 -12.61 -19.51 -12.85
CA SER A 694 -13.31 -20.44 -13.73
C SER A 694 -12.69 -20.42 -15.13
N SER A 695 -12.61 -21.59 -15.77
CA SER A 695 -12.03 -21.75 -17.12
C SER A 695 -10.62 -21.14 -17.26
N ALA A 696 -9.80 -21.27 -16.22
CA ALA A 696 -8.48 -20.66 -16.15
C ALA A 696 -7.61 -21.03 -17.36
N ILE A 697 -6.92 -20.06 -17.94
CA ILE A 697 -5.93 -20.30 -19.00
C ILE A 697 -4.60 -20.64 -18.31
N THR A 698 -4.02 -21.80 -18.63
CA THR A 698 -2.69 -22.22 -18.15
C THR A 698 -1.80 -22.57 -19.34
N THR A 699 -0.51 -22.82 -19.08
CA THR A 699 0.44 -23.21 -20.11
C THR A 699 0.74 -24.70 -20.02
N ASN A 700 0.67 -25.39 -21.16
CA ASN A 700 1.24 -26.71 -21.36
C ASN A 700 2.69 -26.55 -21.84
N ILE A 701 3.64 -27.04 -21.06
CA ILE A 701 5.06 -27.01 -21.40
C ILE A 701 5.48 -28.43 -21.80
N VAL A 702 5.98 -28.59 -23.02
CA VAL A 702 6.49 -29.87 -23.53
C VAL A 702 7.94 -29.70 -23.92
N THR A 703 8.84 -30.44 -23.27
CA THR A 703 10.27 -30.47 -23.59
C THR A 703 10.61 -31.77 -24.30
N ASP A 704 11.18 -31.68 -25.50
CA ASP A 704 11.58 -32.83 -26.29
C ASP A 704 12.91 -33.45 -25.83
N LYS A 705 13.33 -34.54 -26.50
CA LYS A 705 14.59 -35.25 -26.19
C LYS A 705 15.85 -34.44 -26.51
N ALA A 706 15.74 -33.42 -27.38
CA ALA A 706 16.82 -32.52 -27.73
C ALA A 706 16.93 -31.32 -26.76
N GLY A 707 16.01 -31.22 -25.79
CA GLY A 707 15.99 -30.13 -24.81
C GLY A 707 15.24 -28.89 -25.25
N LYS A 708 14.60 -28.94 -26.43
CA LYS A 708 13.78 -27.86 -26.94
C LYS A 708 12.42 -27.89 -26.25
N THR A 709 12.01 -26.75 -25.73
CA THR A 709 10.79 -26.59 -24.96
C THR A 709 9.75 -25.83 -25.78
N THR A 710 8.56 -26.41 -25.94
CA THR A 710 7.39 -25.77 -26.54
C THR A 710 6.37 -25.43 -25.46
N ALA A 711 5.92 -24.18 -25.41
CA ALA A 711 4.91 -23.69 -24.47
C ALA A 711 3.63 -23.31 -25.24
N GLN A 712 2.49 -23.86 -24.86
CA GLN A 712 1.20 -23.54 -25.48
C GLN A 712 0.15 -23.24 -24.41
N ALA A 713 -0.61 -22.16 -24.58
CA ALA A 713 -1.72 -21.82 -23.68
C ALA A 713 -2.95 -22.71 -23.93
N ILE A 714 -3.63 -23.16 -22.86
CA ILE A 714 -4.82 -24.02 -22.89
C ILE A 714 -5.83 -23.60 -21.80
N ASN A 715 -7.12 -23.83 -22.01
CA ASN A 715 -8.13 -23.69 -20.95
C ASN A 715 -8.18 -24.94 -20.06
N MET A 716 -8.12 -24.75 -18.75
CA MET A 716 -8.28 -25.81 -17.76
C MET A 716 -9.75 -26.19 -17.61
N THR A 717 -10.08 -27.43 -17.97
CA THR A 717 -11.43 -27.98 -17.81
C THR A 717 -11.56 -28.72 -16.47
N GLY A 718 -12.61 -28.42 -15.71
CA GLY A 718 -12.92 -29.11 -14.44
C GLY A 718 -11.95 -28.87 -13.29
N LYS A 719 -11.04 -27.88 -13.40
CA LYS A 719 -10.07 -27.49 -12.37
C LYS A 719 -10.16 -25.99 -12.12
N THR A 720 -10.25 -25.59 -10.86
CA THR A 720 -10.45 -24.19 -10.47
C THR A 720 -9.28 -23.78 -9.57
N PRO A 721 -8.31 -23.00 -10.10
CA PRO A 721 -7.25 -22.44 -9.26
C PRO A 721 -7.85 -21.57 -8.14
N ILE A 722 -7.29 -21.70 -6.95
CA ILE A 722 -7.73 -20.97 -5.75
C ILE A 722 -6.54 -20.25 -5.14
N ASN A 723 -6.76 -19.03 -4.67
CA ASN A 723 -5.82 -18.34 -3.81
C ASN A 723 -6.55 -17.76 -2.60
N PHE A 724 -5.85 -17.66 -1.48
CA PHE A 724 -6.34 -16.93 -0.33
C PHE A 724 -5.17 -16.31 0.45
N SER A 725 -5.49 -15.23 1.15
CA SER A 725 -4.57 -14.58 2.08
C SER A 725 -5.37 -14.04 3.25
N LEU A 726 -4.85 -14.19 4.45
CA LEU A 726 -5.38 -13.60 5.67
C LEU A 726 -4.22 -12.94 6.41
N ASN A 727 -4.38 -11.67 6.74
CA ASN A 727 -3.47 -10.92 7.59
C ASN A 727 -4.25 -10.37 8.78
N VAL A 728 -3.81 -10.71 9.98
CA VAL A 728 -4.36 -10.22 11.24
C VAL A 728 -3.25 -9.48 11.97
N SER A 729 -3.44 -8.18 12.21
CA SER A 729 -2.51 -7.39 13.00
C SER A 729 -3.21 -6.84 14.24
N ALA A 730 -2.67 -7.09 15.43
CA ALA A 730 -3.18 -6.57 16.69
C ALA A 730 -2.07 -5.80 17.41
N GLY A 731 -2.28 -4.52 17.67
CA GLY A 731 -1.34 -3.65 18.35
C GLY A 731 -1.92 -3.04 19.62
N ARG A 732 -1.10 -2.86 20.64
CA ARG A 732 -1.43 -2.11 21.86
C ARG A 732 -0.18 -1.50 22.47
N LYS A 733 -0.31 -0.27 22.97
CA LYS A 733 0.70 0.34 23.84
C LYS A 733 0.57 -0.15 25.28
N ILE A 734 1.65 -0.67 25.84
CA ILE A 734 1.75 -1.18 27.22
C ILE A 734 2.92 -0.46 27.88
N LYS A 735 2.66 0.39 28.89
CA LYS A 735 3.70 1.14 29.62
C LYS A 735 4.74 1.79 28.68
N GLU A 736 4.26 2.55 27.70
CA GLU A 736 5.05 3.24 26.65
C GLU A 736 5.72 2.36 25.59
N ILE A 737 5.54 1.04 25.65
CA ILE A 737 6.02 0.11 24.64
C ILE A 737 4.88 -0.22 23.69
N ASN A 738 5.05 0.05 22.40
CA ASN A 738 4.12 -0.36 21.37
C ASN A 738 4.40 -1.81 21.00
N LEU A 739 3.55 -2.72 21.47
CA LEU A 739 3.56 -4.12 21.09
C LEU A 739 2.58 -4.32 19.93
N ASN A 740 3.02 -4.97 18.87
CA ASN A 740 2.16 -5.40 17.78
C ASN A 740 2.44 -6.89 17.50
N ILE A 741 1.40 -7.63 17.15
CA ILE A 741 1.48 -9.02 16.72
C ILE A 741 0.86 -9.07 15.34
N GLU A 742 1.60 -9.59 14.37
CA GLU A 742 1.12 -9.82 13.03
C GLU A 742 1.08 -11.32 12.75
N ALA A 743 -0.06 -11.82 12.31
CA ALA A 743 -0.28 -13.18 11.88
C ALA A 743 -0.73 -13.20 10.43
N ARG A 744 0.02 -13.89 9.58
CA ARG A 744 -0.27 -14.07 8.16
C ARG A 744 -0.48 -15.54 7.86
N ALA A 745 -1.48 -15.83 7.05
CA ALA A 745 -1.73 -17.14 6.46
C ALA A 745 -2.08 -16.93 5.00
N GLY A 746 -1.36 -17.58 4.10
CA GLY A 746 -1.60 -17.50 2.66
C GLY A 746 -1.54 -18.88 2.04
N GLY A 747 -2.31 -19.07 0.98
CA GLY A 747 -2.32 -20.31 0.24
C GLY A 747 -2.64 -20.11 -1.22
N ASN A 748 -2.03 -20.95 -2.04
CA ASN A 748 -2.31 -21.05 -3.46
C ASN A 748 -2.45 -22.51 -3.87
N TYR A 749 -3.46 -22.77 -4.68
CA TYR A 749 -3.74 -24.04 -5.31
C TYR A 749 -3.81 -23.81 -6.82
N ASN A 750 -2.77 -24.23 -7.54
CA ASN A 750 -2.59 -23.99 -8.97
C ASN A 750 -2.51 -25.30 -9.75
N TYR A 751 -2.78 -25.19 -11.05
CA TYR A 751 -2.69 -26.30 -11.99
C TYR A 751 -1.88 -25.88 -13.22
N SER A 752 -0.95 -26.74 -13.63
CA SER A 752 -0.22 -26.60 -14.90
C SER A 752 -0.12 -27.95 -15.60
N ILE A 753 0.29 -27.95 -16.86
CA ILE A 753 0.58 -29.19 -17.59
C ILE A 753 2.06 -29.16 -18.00
N SER A 754 2.77 -30.25 -17.72
CA SER A 754 4.17 -30.44 -18.08
C SER A 754 4.33 -31.79 -18.74
N ASN A 755 4.89 -31.84 -19.96
CA ASN A 755 4.96 -33.01 -20.83
C ASN A 755 3.62 -33.77 -20.88
N ASN A 756 2.52 -33.05 -21.11
CA ASN A 756 1.15 -33.58 -21.17
C ASN A 756 0.65 -34.24 -19.86
N SER A 757 1.38 -34.09 -18.76
CA SER A 757 0.99 -34.59 -17.43
C SER A 757 0.48 -33.45 -16.56
N LEU A 758 -0.65 -33.69 -15.86
CA LEU A 758 -1.23 -32.71 -14.96
C LEU A 758 -0.34 -32.52 -13.72
N ASN A 759 0.09 -31.28 -13.50
CA ASN A 759 0.74 -30.83 -12.29
C ASN A 759 -0.26 -30.09 -11.41
N THR A 760 -0.40 -30.54 -10.18
CA THR A 760 -1.10 -29.83 -9.11
C THR A 760 -0.06 -29.27 -8.16
N SER A 761 0.00 -27.95 -8.06
CA SER A 761 0.89 -27.25 -7.12
C SER A 761 0.08 -26.69 -5.95
N LYS A 762 0.53 -26.97 -4.73
CA LYS A 762 -0.03 -26.39 -3.51
C LYS A 762 1.09 -25.67 -2.78
N SER A 763 0.87 -24.42 -2.40
CA SER A 763 1.81 -23.65 -1.59
C SER A 763 1.06 -22.96 -0.47
N PHE A 764 1.55 -23.10 0.76
CA PHE A 764 1.03 -22.39 1.91
C PHE A 764 2.16 -21.74 2.69
N ASN A 765 1.90 -20.54 3.19
CA ASN A 765 2.79 -19.79 4.06
C ASN A 765 2.03 -19.38 5.31
N TYR A 766 2.63 -19.63 6.48
CA TYR A 766 2.12 -19.19 7.76
C TYR A 766 3.22 -18.43 8.48
N SER A 767 2.93 -17.27 9.04
CA SER A 767 3.89 -16.55 9.88
C SER A 767 3.19 -15.83 11.01
N VAL A 768 3.76 -15.85 12.21
CA VAL A 768 3.24 -15.10 13.35
C VAL A 768 4.41 -14.46 14.06
N GLY A 769 4.44 -13.13 14.11
CA GLY A 769 5.58 -12.40 14.65
C GLY A 769 5.18 -11.21 15.52
N PRO A 770 5.77 -11.07 16.72
CA PRO A 770 5.68 -9.83 17.46
C PRO A 770 6.62 -8.77 16.87
N SER A 771 6.20 -7.52 16.99
CA SER A 771 7.06 -6.35 16.88
C SER A 771 6.91 -5.47 18.13
N ILE A 772 8.03 -4.92 18.57
CA ILE A 772 8.16 -4.10 19.75
C ILE A 772 8.79 -2.79 19.29
N ASN A 773 8.10 -1.69 19.54
CA ASN A 773 8.61 -0.35 19.26
C ASN A 773 8.54 0.51 20.52
N LYS A 774 9.62 1.18 20.85
CA LYS A 774 9.68 2.20 21.90
C LYS A 774 10.46 3.40 21.37
N TYR A 775 9.85 4.57 21.44
CA TYR A 775 10.46 5.83 21.03
C TYR A 775 10.51 6.77 22.23
N THR A 776 11.70 7.25 22.55
CA THR A 776 11.92 8.29 23.56
C THR A 776 12.81 9.40 22.99
N ASP A 777 13.01 10.45 23.75
CA ASP A 777 13.93 11.55 23.40
C ASP A 777 15.41 11.09 23.38
N LYS A 778 15.79 10.13 24.23
CA LYS A 778 17.16 9.64 24.39
C LYS A 778 17.47 8.37 23.61
N TYR A 779 16.50 7.48 23.42
CA TYR A 779 16.71 6.23 22.70
C TYR A 779 15.45 5.77 21.96
N SER A 780 15.66 5.01 20.89
CA SER A 780 14.60 4.26 20.23
C SER A 780 14.99 2.81 20.05
N ILE A 781 14.01 1.93 20.22
CA ILE A 781 14.13 0.49 20.05
C ILE A 781 13.01 0.05 19.13
N GLN A 782 13.36 -0.61 18.04
CA GLN A 782 12.45 -1.33 17.19
C GLN A 782 13.00 -2.75 17.03
N LEU A 783 12.18 -3.74 17.34
CA LEU A 783 12.51 -5.16 17.22
C LEU A 783 11.33 -5.85 16.56
N SER A 784 11.58 -6.70 15.59
CA SER A 784 10.59 -7.59 15.01
C SER A 784 11.20 -8.97 14.80
N LEU A 785 10.38 -10.00 14.95
CA LEU A 785 10.72 -11.35 14.57
C LEU A 785 9.46 -12.04 14.07
N SER A 786 9.51 -12.58 12.87
CA SER A 786 8.41 -13.26 12.20
C SER A 786 8.89 -14.64 11.76
N PRO A 787 8.83 -15.64 12.66
CA PRO A 787 8.93 -17.04 12.29
C PRO A 787 7.88 -17.38 11.25
N SER A 788 8.26 -18.20 10.27
CA SER A 788 7.41 -18.63 9.18
C SER A 788 7.52 -20.13 8.94
N TYR A 789 6.43 -20.74 8.51
CA TYR A 789 6.41 -22.11 8.00
C TYR A 789 5.89 -22.08 6.57
N ASN A 790 6.72 -22.54 5.64
CA ASN A 790 6.40 -22.64 4.23
C ASN A 790 6.25 -24.11 3.87
N THR A 791 5.12 -24.47 3.28
CA THR A 791 4.92 -25.79 2.70
C THR A 791 4.63 -25.63 1.21
N SER A 792 5.23 -26.49 0.41
CA SER A 792 4.99 -26.50 -1.03
C SER A 792 5.06 -27.92 -1.55
N SER A 793 4.09 -28.31 -2.37
CA SER A 793 4.04 -29.65 -2.97
C SER A 793 3.62 -29.60 -4.43
N THR A 794 4.09 -30.60 -5.18
CA THR A 794 3.77 -30.83 -6.59
C THR A 794 3.37 -32.29 -6.81
N SER A 795 2.44 -32.54 -7.74
CA SER A 795 2.02 -33.90 -8.10
C SER A 795 2.89 -34.56 -9.18
N LEU A 796 3.86 -33.86 -9.77
CA LEU A 796 4.74 -34.43 -10.78
C LEU A 796 5.77 -35.36 -10.12
N VAL A 797 6.14 -36.44 -10.81
CA VAL A 797 7.12 -37.42 -10.31
C VAL A 797 8.54 -36.93 -10.65
N GLY A 798 9.45 -36.91 -9.67
CA GLY A 798 10.88 -36.58 -9.87
C GLY A 798 11.35 -35.25 -9.28
N VAL A 799 10.43 -34.37 -8.86
CA VAL A 799 10.78 -33.27 -7.94
C VAL A 799 10.81 -33.87 -6.53
N LYS A 800 11.57 -33.27 -5.63
CA LYS A 800 11.38 -33.54 -4.19
C LYS A 800 10.01 -32.99 -3.78
N ASN A 801 8.98 -33.84 -3.90
CA ASN A 801 7.56 -33.49 -4.02
C ASN A 801 6.94 -32.76 -2.84
N ASN A 802 7.64 -32.69 -1.69
CA ASN A 802 7.17 -31.95 -0.54
C ASN A 802 8.31 -31.10 0.04
N ASN A 803 8.30 -29.81 -0.27
CA ASN A 803 9.33 -28.87 0.11
C ASN A 803 8.87 -27.98 1.27
N ASP A 804 8.79 -28.62 2.44
CA ASP A 804 8.49 -27.94 3.69
C ASP A 804 9.75 -27.31 4.27
N SER A 805 9.63 -26.09 4.79
CA SER A 805 10.73 -25.37 5.43
C SER A 805 10.23 -24.44 6.53
N TYR A 806 11.01 -24.39 7.60
CA TYR A 806 10.89 -23.36 8.62
C TYR A 806 11.75 -22.16 8.22
N GLY A 807 11.27 -20.96 8.46
CA GLY A 807 12.02 -19.74 8.24
C GLY A 807 11.79 -18.76 9.38
N ALA A 808 12.57 -17.69 9.38
CA ALA A 808 12.32 -16.54 10.22
C ALA A 808 12.89 -15.30 9.54
N ASN A 809 12.13 -14.23 9.54
CA ASN A 809 12.64 -12.90 9.21
C ASN A 809 12.60 -12.06 10.47
N GLY A 810 13.62 -11.27 10.73
CA GLY A 810 13.62 -10.34 11.86
C GLY A 810 14.34 -9.07 11.48
N ASN A 811 13.95 -7.96 12.09
CA ASN A 811 14.68 -6.72 11.97
C ASN A 811 14.85 -6.06 13.34
N PHE A 812 15.98 -5.40 13.54
CA PHE A 812 16.17 -4.53 14.69
C PHE A 812 16.66 -3.16 14.23
N GLU A 813 16.24 -2.14 14.96
CA GLU A 813 16.81 -0.80 14.90
C GLU A 813 16.92 -0.27 16.33
N LEU A 814 18.15 0.06 16.72
CA LEU A 814 18.48 0.63 18.02
C LEU A 814 19.15 1.96 17.78
N MET A 815 18.72 2.98 18.51
CA MET A 815 19.37 4.27 18.52
C MET A 815 19.43 4.81 19.94
N ALA A 816 20.58 5.36 20.31
CA ALA A 816 20.85 5.91 21.63
C ALA A 816 21.63 7.21 21.49
N ARG A 817 21.17 8.24 22.21
CA ARG A 817 21.82 9.54 22.30
C ARG A 817 22.62 9.61 23.60
N LEU A 818 23.88 9.97 23.45
CA LEU A 818 24.83 10.14 24.53
C LEU A 818 25.06 11.64 24.81
N PRO A 819 25.57 11.98 26.01
CA PRO A 819 25.99 13.34 26.31
C PRO A 819 26.95 13.91 25.26
N GLY A 820 26.92 15.23 25.08
CA GLY A 820 27.75 15.90 24.10
C GLY A 820 27.28 15.75 22.65
N LYS A 821 25.98 15.57 22.39
CA LYS A 821 25.41 15.53 21.03
C LYS A 821 25.94 14.40 20.15
N VAL A 822 26.21 13.25 20.76
CA VAL A 822 26.60 12.02 20.07
C VAL A 822 25.38 11.10 19.97
N GLU A 823 25.16 10.50 18.81
CA GLU A 823 24.08 9.55 18.56
C GLU A 823 24.67 8.26 17.96
N LEU A 824 24.45 7.15 18.65
CA LEU A 824 24.75 5.81 18.17
C LEU A 824 23.49 5.25 17.52
N ARG A 825 23.61 4.70 16.32
CA ARG A 825 22.51 4.00 15.64
C ARG A 825 23.02 2.69 15.08
N THR A 826 22.22 1.64 15.23
CA THR A 826 22.48 0.36 14.59
C THR A 826 21.17 -0.28 14.13
N ASN A 827 21.21 -0.96 13.01
CA ASN A 827 20.09 -1.76 12.53
C ASN A 827 20.58 -3.06 11.91
N GLY A 828 19.73 -4.07 11.87
CA GLY A 828 20.05 -5.30 11.18
C GLY A 828 18.84 -6.05 10.68
N GLU A 829 19.05 -6.80 9.61
CA GLU A 829 18.06 -7.66 8.97
C GLU A 829 18.53 -9.10 9.04
N TYR A 830 17.74 -9.91 9.73
CA TYR A 830 17.96 -11.33 9.89
C TYR A 830 17.03 -12.10 8.98
N GLN A 831 17.60 -13.03 8.21
CA GLN A 831 16.87 -13.97 7.39
C GLN A 831 17.38 -15.38 7.67
N TYR A 832 16.45 -16.26 8.00
CA TYR A 832 16.68 -17.69 8.12
C TYR A 832 15.72 -18.44 7.20
N THR A 833 16.26 -19.37 6.43
CA THR A 833 15.50 -20.37 5.68
C THR A 833 16.11 -21.73 5.99
N GLY A 834 15.33 -22.56 6.65
CA GLY A 834 15.73 -23.90 7.07
C GLY A 834 15.90 -24.83 5.89
N LYS A 835 16.52 -25.97 6.19
CA LYS A 835 16.64 -27.08 5.24
C LYS A 835 15.26 -27.54 4.81
N SER A 836 15.19 -28.03 3.58
CA SER A 836 14.01 -28.57 2.96
C SER A 836 14.39 -29.80 2.15
N GLN A 837 13.44 -30.48 1.51
CA GLN A 837 13.84 -31.56 0.62
C GLN A 837 14.67 -30.99 -0.54
N ALA A 838 14.23 -29.92 -1.20
CA ALA A 838 14.94 -29.29 -2.32
C ALA A 838 16.35 -28.80 -1.93
N PHE A 839 16.51 -28.26 -0.72
CA PHE A 839 17.75 -27.66 -0.25
C PHE A 839 18.24 -28.28 1.06
N ASN A 840 19.36 -29.03 1.00
CA ASN A 840 19.98 -29.69 2.15
C ASN A 840 20.75 -28.74 3.09
N GLU A 841 20.91 -27.48 2.69
CA GLU A 841 21.58 -26.42 3.44
C GLU A 841 20.59 -25.35 3.85
N SER A 842 20.71 -24.88 5.10
CA SER A 842 19.99 -23.70 5.58
C SER A 842 20.67 -22.43 5.11
N LEU A 843 19.88 -21.43 4.73
CA LEU A 843 20.35 -20.06 4.51
C LEU A 843 20.20 -19.29 5.82
N ASN A 844 21.29 -18.69 6.31
CA ASN A 844 21.30 -17.82 7.47
C ASN A 844 22.08 -16.55 7.12
N ARG A 845 21.44 -15.39 7.24
CA ARG A 845 22.01 -14.10 6.87
C ARG A 845 21.58 -13.02 7.87
N LEU A 846 22.55 -12.30 8.42
CA LEU A 846 22.37 -11.09 9.21
C LEU A 846 23.13 -9.93 8.56
N ILE A 847 22.39 -9.04 7.89
CA ILE A 847 22.95 -7.79 7.38
C ILE A 847 22.91 -6.78 8.53
N TRP A 848 24.07 -6.45 9.10
CA TRP A 848 24.19 -5.57 10.27
C TRP A 848 24.87 -4.25 9.92
N ASN A 849 24.21 -3.13 10.17
CA ASN A 849 24.74 -1.79 9.95
C ASN A 849 24.87 -1.03 11.28
N ALA A 850 25.88 -0.17 11.39
CA ALA A 850 26.04 0.73 12.53
C ALA A 850 26.55 2.10 12.10
N SER A 851 26.27 3.13 12.90
CA SER A 851 26.78 4.48 12.70
C SER A 851 26.94 5.23 14.03
N ILE A 852 27.93 6.12 14.05
CA ILE A 852 28.17 7.08 15.11
C ILE A 852 28.03 8.46 14.49
N ASN A 853 27.12 9.26 15.03
CA ASN A 853 26.80 10.59 14.55
C ASN A 853 27.18 11.62 15.62
N LYS A 854 27.82 12.73 15.23
CA LYS A 854 28.15 13.85 16.10
C LYS A 854 27.54 15.12 15.52
N LYS A 855 26.66 15.76 16.29
CA LYS A 855 26.06 17.04 15.91
C LYS A 855 26.85 18.21 16.47
N PHE A 856 26.99 19.27 15.68
CA PHE A 856 27.70 20.52 15.96
C PHE A 856 26.76 21.72 15.83
N LEU A 857 27.28 22.92 16.17
CA LEU A 857 26.56 24.20 16.21
C LEU A 857 25.47 24.25 17.30
N LYS A 858 25.02 25.46 17.65
CA LYS A 858 23.94 25.66 18.63
C LYS A 858 22.62 25.07 18.14
N THR A 859 22.39 25.16 16.83
CA THR A 859 21.19 24.69 16.11
C THR A 859 21.21 23.20 15.76
N GLU A 860 22.29 22.48 16.08
CA GLU A 860 22.45 21.06 15.70
C GLU A 860 22.31 20.77 14.20
N SER A 861 22.64 21.77 13.38
CA SER A 861 22.47 21.74 11.93
C SER A 861 23.61 21.07 11.18
N LEU A 862 24.76 20.86 11.81
CA LEU A 862 25.91 20.20 11.19
C LEU A 862 26.12 18.84 11.84
N ASN A 863 26.15 17.76 11.07
CA ASN A 863 26.25 16.38 11.54
C ASN A 863 27.40 15.65 10.83
N LEU A 864 28.37 15.15 11.60
CA LEU A 864 29.42 14.25 11.11
C LEU A 864 29.02 12.82 11.46
N SER A 865 28.99 11.93 10.47
CA SER A 865 28.61 10.53 10.64
C SER A 865 29.72 9.61 10.16
N LEU A 866 30.13 8.67 10.99
CA LEU A 866 30.93 7.51 10.61
C LEU A 866 30.01 6.29 10.64
N SER A 867 29.86 5.62 9.50
CA SER A 867 28.99 4.45 9.36
C SER A 867 29.73 3.24 8.80
N GLY A 868 29.35 2.06 9.26
CA GLY A 868 29.75 0.77 8.70
C GLY A 868 28.51 0.01 8.24
N LYS A 869 28.51 -0.40 6.98
CA LYS A 869 27.43 -1.16 6.35
C LYS A 869 27.85 -2.60 6.15
N ASP A 870 26.92 -3.53 6.35
CA ASP A 870 27.14 -4.98 6.29
C ASP A 870 28.40 -5.41 7.08
N LEU A 871 28.45 -5.09 8.37
CA LEU A 871 29.60 -5.32 9.25
C LEU A 871 30.09 -6.78 9.26
N LEU A 872 29.14 -7.72 9.10
CA LEU A 872 29.38 -9.16 9.06
C LEU A 872 29.74 -9.68 7.66
N ASN A 873 29.64 -8.83 6.63
CA ASN A 873 29.92 -9.15 5.23
C ASN A 873 29.10 -10.36 4.73
N GLN A 874 27.79 -10.36 5.00
CA GLN A 874 26.87 -11.45 4.67
C GLN A 874 25.90 -11.11 3.54
N ASN A 875 25.98 -9.91 2.95
CA ASN A 875 25.17 -9.57 1.78
C ASN A 875 25.76 -10.17 0.49
N SER A 876 25.36 -11.41 0.18
CA SER A 876 25.89 -12.20 -0.94
C SER A 876 25.00 -12.20 -2.20
N GLY A 877 23.91 -11.41 -2.24
CA GLY A 877 23.00 -11.38 -3.40
C GLY A 877 22.34 -12.73 -3.72
N PHE A 878 22.29 -13.63 -2.74
CA PHE A 878 21.86 -15.01 -2.88
C PHE A 878 20.35 -15.16 -2.74
N SER A 879 19.72 -15.87 -3.68
CA SER A 879 18.30 -16.25 -3.60
C SER A 879 18.08 -17.69 -4.04
N ARG A 880 17.06 -18.33 -3.45
CA ARG A 880 16.60 -19.67 -3.80
C ARG A 880 15.08 -19.69 -3.85
N SER A 881 14.50 -20.35 -4.83
CA SER A 881 13.06 -20.54 -4.94
C SER A 881 12.72 -21.90 -5.53
N VAL A 882 11.52 -22.38 -5.20
CA VAL A 882 10.93 -23.58 -5.80
C VAL A 882 9.58 -23.16 -6.36
N TYR A 883 9.38 -23.36 -7.66
CA TYR A 883 8.13 -23.01 -8.34
C TYR A 883 7.74 -24.12 -9.31
N ASN A 884 6.52 -24.63 -9.17
CA ASN A 884 6.02 -25.79 -9.92
C ASN A 884 6.99 -26.98 -9.88
N ASN A 885 7.71 -27.22 -10.97
CA ASN A 885 8.66 -28.31 -11.17
C ASN A 885 10.12 -27.82 -11.30
N THR A 886 10.37 -26.56 -10.98
CA THR A 886 11.67 -25.92 -11.12
C THR A 886 12.22 -25.48 -9.76
N ILE A 887 13.49 -25.80 -9.51
CA ILE A 887 14.27 -25.30 -8.37
C ILE A 887 15.28 -24.31 -8.92
N ASN A 888 15.19 -23.05 -8.49
CA ASN A 888 16.10 -21.99 -8.90
C ASN A 888 17.00 -21.57 -7.75
N GLN A 889 18.27 -21.34 -8.06
CA GLN A 889 19.23 -20.64 -7.22
C GLN A 889 19.88 -19.56 -8.06
N SER A 890 20.06 -18.37 -7.50
CA SER A 890 20.78 -17.30 -8.18
C SER A 890 21.61 -16.48 -7.22
N ASN A 891 22.79 -16.07 -7.68
CA ASN A 891 23.71 -15.17 -7.00
C ASN A 891 23.89 -13.95 -7.87
N SER A 892 23.61 -12.79 -7.32
CA SER A 892 23.75 -11.51 -8.01
C SER A 892 24.81 -10.63 -7.33
N THR A 893 25.42 -9.73 -8.10
CA THR A 893 26.36 -8.77 -7.55
C THR A 893 25.63 -7.80 -6.63
N THR A 894 26.12 -7.65 -5.40
CA THR A 894 25.54 -6.73 -4.40
C THR A 894 26.61 -5.91 -3.69
N ILE A 895 26.22 -4.74 -3.17
CA ILE A 895 27.08 -3.96 -2.27
C ILE A 895 27.32 -4.75 -0.98
N GLN A 896 28.58 -5.14 -0.78
CA GLN A 896 29.09 -5.81 0.41
C GLN A 896 29.58 -4.79 1.45
N ARG A 897 30.33 -5.25 2.46
CA ARG A 897 30.86 -4.40 3.53
C ARG A 897 31.63 -3.18 3.02
N TYR A 898 31.24 -2.01 3.52
CA TYR A 898 31.97 -0.75 3.36
C TYR A 898 31.78 0.17 4.57
N PHE A 899 32.72 1.10 4.75
CA PHE A 899 32.65 2.16 5.75
C PHE A 899 32.54 3.50 5.06
N MET A 900 31.78 4.43 5.62
CA MET A 900 31.54 5.75 5.04
C MET A 900 31.60 6.83 6.12
N LEU A 901 32.39 7.87 5.83
CA LEU A 901 32.42 9.13 6.55
C LEU A 901 31.57 10.14 5.78
N SER A 902 30.61 10.78 6.45
CA SER A 902 29.76 11.79 5.83
C SER A 902 29.58 13.02 6.69
N LEU A 903 29.44 14.17 6.04
CA LEU A 903 29.17 15.46 6.65
C LEU A 903 27.88 16.01 6.05
N ALA A 904 26.87 16.24 6.90
CA ALA A 904 25.60 16.81 6.52
C ALA A 904 25.37 18.17 7.20
N TRP A 905 24.96 19.17 6.44
CA TRP A 905 24.56 20.49 6.92
C TRP A 905 23.12 20.81 6.50
N ASP A 906 22.22 20.84 7.48
CA ASP A 906 20.82 21.24 7.32
C ASP A 906 20.68 22.74 7.64
N PHE A 907 20.65 23.60 6.63
CA PHE A 907 20.50 25.05 6.81
C PHE A 907 19.02 25.45 6.80
N ASN A 908 18.66 26.44 7.61
CA ASN A 908 17.30 26.94 7.70
C ASN A 908 17.29 28.42 8.14
N LYS A 909 16.62 29.26 7.36
CA LYS A 909 16.25 30.63 7.70
C LYS A 909 14.77 30.87 7.38
N MET A 910 13.89 30.32 8.23
CA MET A 910 12.44 30.50 8.17
C MET A 910 11.95 31.51 9.21
N GLY A 911 11.11 32.45 8.80
CA GLY A 911 10.59 33.53 9.65
C GLY A 911 11.34 34.85 9.55
N GLY A 912 11.92 35.15 8.38
CA GLY A 912 12.37 36.50 8.04
C GLY A 912 11.19 37.33 7.52
N ALA A 913 10.97 38.49 8.13
CA ALA A 913 10.04 39.52 7.64
C ALA A 913 10.50 40.09 6.30
#